data_AF-A0A5N6U2W6-F1
#
_entry.id   AF-A0A5N6U2W6-F1
#
_cell.length_a   1.000
_cell.length_b   1.000
_cell.length_c   1.000
_cell.angle_alpha   90.00
_cell.angle_beta   90.00
_cell.angle_gamma   90.00
#
_symmetry.space_group_name_H-M   'P 1'
#
loop_
_entity.id
_entity.type
_entity.pdbx_description
1 polymer ?
#
loop_
_entity_poly.entity_id
_entity_poly.type
_entity_poly.pdbx_seq_one_letter_code
_entity_poly.pdbx_strand_id
1 'polypeptide(L)'
;MLEELRFPYWPYVAVLAVLVIVVHRARRQHTIPTVGNADGSDLLAALKEGSQRYPHSCFQIATKDIPTVIVPLKCLSTIAYAPEEKLSLGREVYERLMGRYTKMVKSDHLAEFVRAGLMKHAGKSVALLQEEADRTVSSQIGHCADWKSLALFPTMIKLVSLHISRSFIQSPLSRNQEWIDLTLDYAISTVTIAGKMSNTHWALRPFKGPFLPEGAEMSRQFKRAAELLRPTLESRLQQGSETPNDLMQWIITNYPDHKGDLTLHTRLQLEAVQAATYNLAFQLVHFFYDLLVHPEYLQPLRDEIESVSKACDGQWTPAALTQLRKCDSFLKESQRLNPIGIVSVSRFALSPFKCPDGSTVPAGVSVSAPSMMVNLDESLWTNPTSFDGYRFEKLRTTKGNEQKFQYASTSASELNWGYGTHACPGRHYAGNQIKLMIISLLSRYEFQLEQDNEKKRTTARPPNMVDGVRIMPNPQAIVMVRLTKNNNMSIPTRCTVLVVGGGPAGSYAAAALAREGVDTVLLEADVFPRYHIGESMLPSIRHFLRFIDLDTKFDSYGFVNKNGAAFKLNSKPEAYTDFIAAGGPGSHAWNVVRSEADHIMFKHAGENGAQVFDGVKVNNIEFEQVDGMTVDPSLTELGRPVSATWSRKATGERGMITFEYLVDATGRAGLVSTKYMKNRRYNQGLKNVASWGYWSNAGSYGVGTPREGDPYFEAIEDGSGWVWLIPLHNGTTSIGVVMNQATATAKKRETGSTTKDLYLDTIKNTPGIWQLLDKAELQSDLKSASDWSYNASSYASPYLRIVGDAGCFIDPFFSSGVHLALASGLSAALTIRAAQRGDCDEQAAVSWHSKKVAEGYTRFLLVVMSALKQISDREKPVLTDWDEDSFNRAFDFFRPIIQGTADVDKSLTQAEIAQTIDFCVQAFQTASSEEQDAVMAKVAAINSQNGSENAMKELESKLSADERRTLTTIQARQIIRSEDTMNIENFTIDVIDGMVPRLERSSLGLARFVPKAQASSEDGLRASLGLPEKQNSIFSY
;
A
#
# COMPACT_ATOMS: atom_id res chain seq x y z
N MET A 1 79.95 24.75 -20.51
CA MET A 1 79.99 23.28 -20.55
C MET A 1 78.56 22.73 -20.38
N LEU A 2 77.69 23.07 -21.34
CA LEU A 2 76.30 22.62 -21.43
C LEU A 2 76.13 22.09 -22.87
N GLU A 3 76.91 21.07 -23.25
CA GLU A 3 76.85 20.57 -24.63
C GLU A 3 77.13 19.07 -24.84
N GLU A 4 77.38 18.28 -23.80
CA GLU A 4 77.58 16.85 -23.97
C GLU A 4 76.75 16.09 -22.95
N LEU A 5 75.55 15.68 -23.36
CA LEU A 5 74.83 14.46 -22.93
C LEU A 5 73.43 14.47 -23.56
N ARG A 6 73.36 14.53 -24.90
CA ARG A 6 72.17 14.11 -25.64
C ARG A 6 72.17 12.59 -25.71
N PHE A 7 71.72 11.92 -24.65
CA PHE A 7 71.32 10.52 -24.77
C PHE A 7 70.07 10.47 -25.66
N PRO A 8 70.12 9.83 -26.84
CA PRO A 8 68.92 9.71 -27.64
C PRO A 8 67.99 8.73 -26.92
N TYR A 9 66.77 9.16 -26.58
CA TYR A 9 65.73 8.26 -26.05
C TYR A 9 65.14 7.33 -27.13
N TRP A 10 65.47 7.58 -28.41
CA TRP A 10 64.96 6.83 -29.56
C TRP A 10 65.29 5.32 -29.54
N PRO A 11 66.46 4.82 -29.08
CA PRO A 11 66.75 3.39 -28.99
C PRO A 11 65.87 2.70 -27.93
N TYR A 12 65.57 3.37 -26.82
CA TYR A 12 64.69 2.83 -25.78
C TYR A 12 63.23 2.83 -26.25
N VAL A 13 62.79 3.87 -26.96
CA VAL A 13 61.47 3.92 -27.59
C VAL A 13 61.36 2.90 -28.72
N ALA A 14 62.42 2.68 -29.50
CA ALA A 14 62.46 1.67 -30.56
C ALA A 14 62.51 0.26 -30.00
N VAL A 15 63.26 -0.01 -28.93
CA VAL A 15 63.25 -1.30 -28.22
C VAL A 15 61.90 -1.55 -27.56
N LEU A 16 61.28 -0.53 -26.96
CA LEU A 16 59.91 -0.63 -26.41
C LEU A 16 58.89 -0.86 -27.53
N ALA A 17 59.01 -0.17 -28.66
CA ALA A 17 58.14 -0.35 -29.83
C ALA A 17 58.33 -1.72 -30.46
N VAL A 18 59.57 -2.23 -30.56
CA VAL A 18 59.87 -3.58 -31.03
C VAL A 18 59.40 -4.63 -30.04
N LEU A 19 59.56 -4.43 -28.72
CA LEU A 19 58.98 -5.30 -27.69
C LEU A 19 57.46 -5.29 -27.74
N VAL A 20 56.83 -4.12 -27.93
CA VAL A 20 55.38 -4.01 -28.11
C VAL A 20 54.96 -4.69 -29.41
N ILE A 21 55.67 -4.51 -30.53
CA ILE A 21 55.38 -5.16 -31.82
C ILE A 21 55.63 -6.67 -31.76
N VAL A 22 56.67 -7.14 -31.05
CA VAL A 22 57.00 -8.56 -30.87
C VAL A 22 56.04 -9.22 -29.91
N VAL A 23 55.64 -8.57 -28.81
CA VAL A 23 54.57 -9.03 -27.92
C VAL A 23 53.22 -8.99 -28.64
N HIS A 24 52.97 -7.98 -29.48
CA HIS A 24 51.75 -7.87 -30.30
C HIS A 24 51.73 -8.89 -31.44
N ARG A 25 52.88 -9.24 -32.05
CA ARG A 25 53.01 -10.30 -33.06
C ARG A 25 53.00 -11.70 -32.45
N ALA A 26 53.62 -11.91 -31.29
CA ALA A 26 53.58 -13.17 -30.55
C ALA A 26 52.16 -13.48 -30.04
N ARG A 27 51.39 -12.46 -29.64
CA ARG A 27 49.95 -12.57 -29.37
C ARG A 27 49.08 -12.80 -30.61
N ARG A 28 49.60 -12.58 -31.83
CA ARG A 28 48.89 -12.80 -33.11
C ARG A 28 49.19 -14.16 -33.75
N GLN A 29 50.05 -15.00 -33.20
CA GLN A 29 50.21 -16.40 -33.64
C GLN A 29 49.06 -17.27 -33.11
N HIS A 30 47.81 -16.91 -33.41
CA HIS A 30 46.66 -17.75 -33.14
C HIS A 30 46.20 -18.40 -34.45
N THR A 31 46.20 -19.73 -34.47
CA THR A 31 45.74 -20.57 -35.58
C THR A 31 44.21 -20.54 -35.77
N ILE A 32 43.48 -19.85 -34.88
CA ILE A 32 42.02 -19.74 -34.89
C ILE A 32 41.60 -18.48 -35.67
N PRO A 33 40.78 -18.59 -36.72
CA PRO A 33 40.36 -17.46 -37.53
C PRO A 33 39.42 -16.52 -36.76
N THR A 34 39.57 -15.21 -36.94
CA THR A 34 38.70 -14.18 -36.34
C THR A 34 37.64 -13.70 -37.33
N VAL A 35 36.40 -13.55 -36.88
CA VAL A 35 35.25 -13.10 -37.65
C VAL A 35 34.67 -11.82 -37.03
N GLY A 36 34.34 -10.83 -37.88
CA GLY A 36 33.85 -9.51 -37.45
C GLY A 36 34.94 -8.50 -37.07
N ASN A 37 34.50 -7.31 -36.61
CA ASN A 37 35.35 -6.17 -36.27
C ASN A 37 35.03 -5.64 -34.86
N ALA A 38 36.04 -5.53 -34.00
CA ALA A 38 35.88 -5.18 -32.58
C ALA A 38 35.22 -3.80 -32.31
N ASP A 39 35.29 -2.87 -33.26
CA ASP A 39 34.90 -1.47 -33.07
C ASP A 39 33.40 -1.17 -33.33
N GLY A 40 32.59 -2.18 -33.67
CA GLY A 40 31.15 -1.99 -33.86
C GLY A 40 30.40 -3.08 -34.63
N SER A 41 30.95 -4.28 -34.81
CA SER A 41 30.22 -5.35 -35.50
C SER A 41 29.03 -5.84 -34.68
N ASP A 42 27.90 -6.05 -35.36
CA ASP A 42 26.83 -6.92 -34.90
C ASP A 42 27.40 -8.31 -34.59
N LEU A 43 27.60 -8.62 -33.31
CA LEU A 43 28.22 -9.86 -32.88
C LEU A 43 27.36 -11.08 -33.19
N LEU A 44 26.04 -10.92 -33.33
CA LEU A 44 25.16 -11.99 -33.78
C LEU A 44 25.41 -12.28 -35.28
N ALA A 45 25.59 -11.25 -36.10
CA ALA A 45 25.99 -11.42 -37.50
C ALA A 45 27.36 -12.09 -37.61
N ALA A 46 28.35 -11.68 -36.81
CA ALA A 46 29.67 -12.32 -36.78
C ALA A 46 29.62 -13.78 -36.30
N LEU A 47 28.78 -14.09 -35.31
CA LEU A 47 28.55 -15.46 -34.86
C LEU A 47 27.94 -16.31 -35.99
N LYS A 48 26.93 -15.79 -36.69
CA LYS A 48 26.28 -16.47 -37.82
C LYS A 48 27.24 -16.71 -38.97
N GLU A 49 28.00 -15.69 -39.38
CA GLU A 49 29.03 -15.79 -40.42
C GLU A 49 30.10 -16.83 -40.04
N GLY A 50 30.58 -16.79 -38.79
CA GLY A 50 31.61 -17.71 -38.32
C GLY A 50 31.11 -19.14 -38.24
N SER A 51 29.89 -19.38 -37.76
CA SER A 51 29.28 -20.71 -37.73
C SER A 51 29.02 -21.27 -39.13
N GLN A 52 28.75 -20.42 -40.13
CA GLN A 52 28.61 -20.83 -41.53
C GLN A 52 29.95 -21.13 -42.20
N ARG A 53 30.99 -20.31 -41.95
CA ARG A 53 32.32 -20.49 -42.56
C ARG A 53 33.14 -21.59 -41.88
N TYR A 54 32.94 -21.81 -40.58
CA TYR A 54 33.72 -22.74 -39.75
C TYR A 54 32.81 -23.70 -38.96
N PRO A 55 31.95 -24.51 -39.62
CA PRO A 55 30.96 -25.35 -38.93
C PRO A 55 31.58 -26.49 -38.10
N HIS A 56 32.83 -26.85 -38.39
CA HIS A 56 33.51 -28.00 -37.78
C HIS A 56 34.84 -27.66 -37.10
N SER A 57 35.17 -26.38 -36.98
CA SER A 57 36.41 -25.88 -36.39
C SER A 57 36.16 -24.66 -35.53
N CYS A 58 37.00 -24.42 -34.52
CA CYS A 58 36.93 -23.21 -33.71
C CYS A 58 37.13 -21.93 -34.56
N PHE A 59 36.44 -20.86 -34.19
CA PHE A 59 36.68 -19.50 -34.69
C PHE A 59 36.55 -18.50 -33.54
N GLN A 60 37.02 -17.27 -33.72
CA GLN A 60 36.95 -16.22 -32.71
C GLN A 60 36.00 -15.11 -33.17
N ILE A 61 35.17 -14.60 -32.26
CA ILE A 61 34.44 -13.34 -32.48
C ILE A 61 35.21 -12.18 -31.85
N ALA A 62 35.26 -11.05 -32.56
CA ALA A 62 36.01 -9.86 -32.16
C ALA A 62 35.28 -9.06 -31.06
N THR A 63 35.42 -9.49 -29.80
CA THR A 63 34.91 -8.78 -28.62
C THR A 63 35.90 -7.69 -28.13
N LYS A 64 35.39 -6.58 -27.58
CA LYS A 64 36.20 -5.42 -27.15
C LYS A 64 37.12 -5.68 -25.96
N ASP A 65 36.78 -6.66 -25.13
CA ASP A 65 37.36 -6.92 -23.82
C ASP A 65 38.23 -8.19 -23.79
N ILE A 66 37.60 -9.35 -23.91
CA ILE A 66 38.22 -10.68 -23.79
C ILE A 66 37.90 -11.42 -25.08
N PRO A 67 38.91 -11.79 -25.89
CA PRO A 67 38.71 -12.60 -27.09
C PRO A 67 37.87 -13.84 -26.79
N THR A 68 36.82 -14.06 -27.60
CA THR A 68 35.87 -15.17 -27.38
C THR A 68 35.99 -16.17 -28.51
N VAL A 69 36.52 -17.35 -28.20
CA VAL A 69 36.60 -18.49 -29.10
C VAL A 69 35.28 -19.25 -29.05
N ILE A 70 34.65 -19.40 -30.21
CA ILE A 70 33.45 -20.19 -30.42
C ILE A 70 33.87 -21.58 -30.84
N VAL A 71 33.41 -22.59 -30.10
CA VAL A 71 33.70 -24.00 -30.38
C VAL A 71 32.58 -24.64 -31.22
N PRO A 72 32.90 -25.61 -32.10
CA PRO A 72 31.89 -26.39 -32.78
C PRO A 72 31.19 -27.34 -31.79
N LEU A 73 29.96 -27.77 -32.11
CA LEU A 73 29.14 -28.62 -31.24
C LEU A 73 29.83 -29.92 -30.79
N LYS A 74 30.69 -30.52 -31.63
CA LYS A 74 31.46 -31.71 -31.28
C LYS A 74 32.43 -31.51 -30.10
N CYS A 75 32.81 -30.27 -29.81
CA CYS A 75 33.69 -29.90 -28.70
C CYS A 75 32.90 -29.52 -27.43
N LEU A 76 31.58 -29.44 -27.49
CA LEU A 76 30.70 -28.98 -26.41
C LEU A 76 30.91 -29.80 -25.12
N SER A 77 30.84 -31.12 -25.20
CA SER A 77 31.03 -31.98 -24.02
C SER A 77 32.42 -31.81 -23.42
N THR A 78 33.45 -31.64 -24.25
CA THR A 78 34.83 -31.47 -23.76
C THR A 78 34.98 -30.18 -22.96
N ILE A 79 34.34 -29.08 -23.38
CA ILE A 79 34.38 -27.82 -22.61
C ILE A 79 33.47 -27.87 -21.38
N ALA A 80 32.32 -28.54 -21.48
CA ALA A 80 31.31 -28.56 -20.42
C ALA A 80 31.73 -29.38 -19.19
N TYR A 81 32.57 -30.39 -19.40
CA TYR A 81 33.09 -31.31 -18.38
C TYR A 81 34.60 -31.16 -18.15
N ALA A 82 35.23 -30.11 -18.67
CA ALA A 82 36.64 -29.84 -18.41
C ALA A 82 36.89 -29.54 -16.92
N PRO A 83 38.05 -29.93 -16.36
CA PRO A 83 38.45 -29.53 -15.01
C PRO A 83 38.59 -28.01 -14.88
N GLU A 84 38.18 -27.45 -13.73
CA GLU A 84 38.22 -26.01 -13.44
C GLU A 84 39.65 -25.45 -13.48
N GLU A 85 40.69 -26.26 -13.24
CA GLU A 85 42.09 -25.83 -13.34
C GLU A 85 42.53 -25.57 -14.79
N LYS A 86 41.77 -26.05 -15.78
CA LYS A 86 42.01 -25.83 -17.21
C LYS A 86 41.05 -24.80 -17.79
N LEU A 87 39.75 -25.02 -17.60
CA LEU A 87 38.68 -24.18 -18.13
C LEU A 87 37.78 -23.77 -16.96
N SER A 88 37.87 -22.51 -16.51
CA SER A 88 37.19 -22.05 -15.29
C SER A 88 35.98 -21.18 -15.56
N LEU A 89 34.84 -21.49 -14.93
CA LEU A 89 33.65 -20.64 -14.94
C LEU A 89 33.81 -19.44 -14.01
N GLY A 90 34.24 -19.64 -12.76
CA GLY A 90 34.43 -18.54 -11.80
C GLY A 90 35.41 -17.48 -12.33
N ARG A 91 36.45 -17.92 -13.05
CA ARG A 91 37.38 -17.01 -13.74
C ARG A 91 36.72 -16.26 -14.89
N GLU A 92 35.88 -16.91 -15.69
CA GLU A 92 35.14 -16.29 -16.80
C GLU A 92 34.25 -15.16 -16.28
N VAL A 93 33.45 -15.44 -15.25
CA VAL A 93 32.56 -14.44 -14.63
C VAL A 93 33.37 -13.27 -14.06
N TYR A 94 34.47 -13.57 -13.35
CA TYR A 94 35.34 -12.55 -12.78
C TYR A 94 35.92 -11.62 -13.85
N GLU A 95 36.42 -12.16 -14.97
CA GLU A 95 37.03 -11.33 -16.01
C GLU A 95 35.96 -10.52 -16.79
N ARG A 96 34.80 -11.12 -17.09
CA ARG A 96 33.68 -10.44 -17.77
C ARG A 96 33.08 -9.30 -16.97
N LEU A 97 32.93 -9.47 -15.66
CA LEU A 97 32.41 -8.45 -14.75
C LEU A 97 33.51 -7.54 -14.19
N MET A 98 34.72 -7.58 -14.78
CA MET A 98 35.84 -6.72 -14.38
C MET A 98 36.11 -6.79 -12.87
N GLY A 99 36.13 -8.00 -12.32
CA GLY A 99 36.25 -8.33 -10.89
C GLY A 99 37.42 -7.69 -10.15
N ARG A 100 38.41 -7.17 -10.88
CA ARG A 100 39.51 -6.37 -10.31
C ARG A 100 39.06 -4.98 -9.84
N TYR A 101 38.01 -4.46 -10.46
CA TYR A 101 37.47 -3.12 -10.26
C TYR A 101 36.08 -3.13 -9.61
N THR A 102 35.43 -4.30 -9.60
CA THR A 102 34.22 -4.55 -8.82
C THR A 102 34.57 -5.33 -7.54
N LYS A 103 33.59 -5.59 -6.67
CA LYS A 103 33.80 -6.38 -5.42
C LYS A 103 33.64 -7.90 -5.63
N MET A 104 33.54 -8.36 -6.88
CA MET A 104 33.44 -9.78 -7.22
C MET A 104 34.71 -10.54 -6.84
N VAL A 105 34.57 -11.77 -6.34
CA VAL A 105 35.70 -12.63 -5.99
C VAL A 105 35.91 -13.74 -7.02
N LYS A 106 37.11 -14.33 -7.03
CA LYS A 106 37.46 -15.48 -7.88
C LYS A 106 37.06 -16.79 -7.18
N SER A 107 35.76 -17.05 -7.01
CA SER A 107 35.30 -18.33 -6.44
C SER A 107 33.92 -18.73 -6.94
N ASP A 108 33.63 -20.03 -6.85
CA ASP A 108 32.34 -20.65 -7.25
C ASP A 108 31.36 -20.79 -6.07
N HIS A 109 31.63 -20.09 -4.96
CA HIS A 109 30.91 -20.26 -3.69
C HIS A 109 29.39 -20.16 -3.86
N LEU A 110 28.89 -19.15 -4.58
CA LEU A 110 27.45 -18.98 -4.83
C LEU A 110 26.81 -20.23 -5.48
N ALA A 111 27.48 -20.83 -6.48
CA ALA A 111 26.95 -22.01 -7.15
C ALA A 111 26.88 -23.22 -6.21
N GLU A 112 27.88 -23.38 -5.33
CA GLU A 112 27.88 -24.41 -4.29
C GLU A 112 26.72 -24.23 -3.31
N PHE A 113 26.47 -23.01 -2.83
CA PHE A 113 25.36 -22.70 -1.93
C PHE A 113 24.00 -22.99 -2.56
N VAL A 114 23.81 -22.57 -3.81
CA VAL A 114 22.55 -22.79 -4.53
C VAL A 114 22.28 -24.28 -4.73
N ARG A 115 23.30 -25.08 -5.09
CA ARG A 115 23.15 -26.55 -5.23
C ARG A 115 22.82 -27.22 -3.89
N ALA A 116 23.50 -26.81 -2.82
CA ALA A 116 23.38 -27.46 -1.51
C ALA A 116 22.07 -27.11 -0.77
N GLY A 117 21.58 -25.88 -0.89
CA GLY A 117 20.43 -25.38 -0.14
C GLY A 117 19.13 -25.34 -0.94
N LEU A 118 19.11 -24.59 -2.05
CA LEU A 118 17.91 -24.24 -2.81
C LEU A 118 17.21 -25.48 -3.39
N MET A 119 17.98 -26.44 -3.91
CA MET A 119 17.40 -27.66 -4.51
C MET A 119 16.80 -28.61 -3.48
N LYS A 120 17.36 -28.68 -2.26
CA LYS A 120 16.88 -29.59 -1.20
C LYS A 120 15.52 -29.17 -0.61
N HIS A 121 15.10 -27.91 -0.81
CA HIS A 121 13.93 -27.34 -0.15
C HIS A 121 12.91 -26.71 -1.11
N ALA A 122 12.90 -27.14 -2.38
CA ALA A 122 12.08 -26.56 -3.44
C ALA A 122 10.58 -26.44 -3.09
N GLY A 123 10.01 -27.39 -2.33
CA GLY A 123 8.60 -27.36 -1.89
C GLY A 123 8.28 -26.17 -0.97
N LYS A 124 9.10 -25.93 0.06
CA LYS A 124 8.93 -24.79 0.99
C LYS A 124 9.13 -23.45 0.25
N SER A 125 10.03 -23.43 -0.73
CA SER A 125 10.26 -22.23 -1.55
C SER A 125 9.05 -21.85 -2.41
N VAL A 126 8.31 -22.81 -2.98
CA VAL A 126 7.13 -22.50 -3.82
C VAL A 126 6.02 -21.82 -3.02
N ALA A 127 5.72 -22.31 -1.81
CA ALA A 127 4.69 -21.71 -0.95
C ALA A 127 5.03 -20.26 -0.57
N LEU A 128 6.30 -20.00 -0.20
CA LEU A 128 6.78 -18.64 0.09
C LEU A 128 6.71 -17.71 -1.13
N LEU A 129 7.09 -18.22 -2.30
CA LEU A 129 7.02 -17.45 -3.55
C LEU A 129 5.57 -17.16 -3.97
N GLN A 130 4.65 -18.10 -3.74
CA GLN A 130 3.23 -17.88 -4.00
C GLN A 130 2.67 -16.76 -3.13
N GLU A 131 2.87 -16.84 -1.81
CA GLU A 131 2.41 -15.81 -0.86
C GLU A 131 2.93 -14.42 -1.27
N GLU A 132 4.21 -14.35 -1.63
CA GLU A 132 4.82 -13.09 -2.05
C GLU A 132 4.26 -12.62 -3.42
N ALA A 133 3.87 -13.52 -4.33
CA ALA A 133 3.28 -13.16 -5.64
C ALA A 133 1.90 -12.56 -5.48
N ASP A 134 1.07 -13.15 -4.62
CA ASP A 134 -0.28 -12.66 -4.38
C ASP A 134 -0.27 -11.26 -3.77
N ARG A 135 0.68 -11.02 -2.86
CA ARG A 135 0.89 -9.73 -2.21
C ARG A 135 1.48 -8.67 -3.14
N THR A 136 2.60 -8.98 -3.79
CA THR A 136 3.41 -7.95 -4.48
C THR A 136 2.86 -7.56 -5.83
N VAL A 137 2.25 -8.48 -6.58
CA VAL A 137 1.66 -8.15 -7.89
C VAL A 137 0.56 -7.12 -7.74
N SER A 138 -0.33 -7.32 -6.76
CA SER A 138 -1.42 -6.41 -6.47
C SER A 138 -0.93 -5.05 -5.97
N SER A 139 0.15 -5.01 -5.17
CA SER A 139 0.69 -3.73 -4.67
C SER A 139 1.47 -2.94 -5.73
N GLN A 140 2.20 -3.61 -6.62
CA GLN A 140 3.01 -2.94 -7.65
C GLN A 140 2.17 -2.50 -8.85
N ILE A 141 1.19 -3.31 -9.27
CA ILE A 141 0.31 -2.93 -10.37
C ILE A 141 -0.89 -2.14 -9.84
N GLY A 142 -1.49 -2.52 -8.71
CA GLY A 142 -2.65 -1.83 -8.13
C GLY A 142 -3.97 -2.15 -8.83
N HIS A 143 -5.05 -1.55 -8.33
CA HIS A 143 -6.37 -1.64 -8.95
C HIS A 143 -6.40 -0.85 -10.28
N CYS A 144 -6.99 -1.42 -11.32
CA CYS A 144 -7.18 -0.76 -12.62
C CYS A 144 -8.39 -1.35 -13.36
N ALA A 145 -9.58 -0.82 -13.07
CA ALA A 145 -10.79 -1.22 -13.80
C ALA A 145 -10.67 -0.89 -15.30
N ASP A 146 -10.11 0.27 -15.60
CA ASP A 146 -9.83 0.73 -16.96
C ASP A 146 -8.38 0.48 -17.37
N TRP A 147 -8.12 0.54 -18.69
CA TRP A 147 -6.77 0.41 -19.23
C TRP A 147 -5.86 1.54 -18.75
N LYS A 148 -4.71 1.18 -18.17
CA LYS A 148 -3.64 2.12 -17.80
C LYS A 148 -2.30 1.72 -18.41
N SER A 149 -1.45 2.71 -18.68
CA SER A 149 -0.08 2.47 -19.12
C SER A 149 0.75 1.85 -17.99
N LEU A 150 1.55 0.85 -18.33
CA LEU A 150 2.45 0.13 -17.43
C LEU A 150 3.84 0.07 -18.08
N ALA A 151 4.82 0.63 -17.37
CA ALA A 151 6.23 0.46 -17.73
C ALA A 151 6.66 -0.98 -17.36
N LEU A 152 6.48 -1.91 -18.30
CA LEU A 152 6.56 -3.35 -18.02
C LEU A 152 7.93 -3.76 -17.43
N PHE A 153 9.02 -3.25 -18.01
CA PHE A 153 10.37 -3.60 -17.62
C PHE A 153 10.70 -3.24 -16.15
N PRO A 154 10.58 -1.97 -15.70
CA PRO A 154 10.84 -1.63 -14.30
C PRO A 154 9.87 -2.32 -13.33
N THR A 155 8.60 -2.51 -13.70
CA THR A 155 7.65 -3.26 -12.87
C THR A 155 8.09 -4.71 -12.67
N MET A 156 8.50 -5.42 -13.73
CA MET A 156 8.97 -6.81 -13.63
C MET A 156 10.25 -6.94 -12.82
N ILE A 157 11.19 -6.00 -12.95
CA ILE A 157 12.40 -5.96 -12.10
C ILE A 157 12.00 -5.86 -10.63
N LYS A 158 11.12 -4.91 -10.27
CA LYS A 158 10.74 -4.69 -8.88
C LYS A 158 10.02 -5.91 -8.29
N LEU A 159 9.08 -6.50 -9.04
CA LEU A 159 8.39 -7.73 -8.63
C LEU A 159 9.35 -8.88 -8.38
N VAL A 160 10.29 -9.11 -9.31
CA VAL A 160 11.30 -10.16 -9.18
C VAL A 160 12.19 -9.92 -7.96
N SER A 161 12.66 -8.69 -7.72
CA SER A 161 13.50 -8.37 -6.57
C SER A 161 12.81 -8.59 -5.23
N LEU A 162 11.53 -8.24 -5.12
CA LEU A 162 10.72 -8.49 -3.93
C LEU A 162 10.59 -10.00 -3.66
N HIS A 163 10.28 -10.77 -4.71
CA HIS A 163 10.20 -12.23 -4.65
C HIS A 163 11.51 -12.91 -4.22
N ILE A 164 12.61 -12.53 -4.86
CA ILE A 164 13.94 -13.10 -4.59
C ILE A 164 14.35 -12.78 -3.15
N SER A 165 14.17 -11.53 -2.73
CA SER A 165 14.56 -11.09 -1.39
C SER A 165 13.90 -11.96 -0.33
N ARG A 166 12.60 -12.26 -0.47
CA ARG A 166 11.86 -13.14 0.47
C ARG A 166 12.43 -14.57 0.55
N SER A 167 13.03 -15.06 -0.52
CA SER A 167 13.61 -16.41 -0.58
C SER A 167 15.04 -16.48 -0.04
N PHE A 168 15.82 -15.41 -0.19
CA PHE A 168 17.23 -15.38 0.25
C PHE A 168 17.41 -14.85 1.66
N ILE A 169 16.48 -14.04 2.15
CA ILE A 169 16.44 -13.57 3.53
C ILE A 169 15.01 -13.41 4.04
N GLN A 170 14.71 -13.89 5.25
CA GLN A 170 13.36 -13.76 5.79
C GLN A 170 13.02 -12.35 6.33
N SER A 171 11.75 -12.15 6.67
CA SER A 171 11.25 -10.93 7.29
C SER A 171 11.94 -10.68 8.64
N PRO A 172 12.13 -9.41 9.05
CA PRO A 172 11.63 -8.19 8.41
C PRO A 172 12.50 -7.69 7.24
N LEU A 173 13.76 -8.14 7.10
CA LEU A 173 14.72 -7.51 6.19
C LEU A 173 14.34 -7.65 4.69
N SER A 174 13.75 -8.79 4.28
CA SER A 174 13.26 -8.94 2.89
C SER A 174 12.18 -7.95 2.48
N ARG A 175 11.47 -7.35 3.46
CA ARG A 175 10.42 -6.35 3.23
C ARG A 175 10.90 -4.93 3.49
N ASN A 176 12.18 -4.76 3.86
CA ASN A 176 12.77 -3.45 4.06
C ASN A 176 13.08 -2.82 2.69
N GLN A 177 12.47 -1.66 2.42
CA GLN A 177 12.61 -0.98 1.15
C GLN A 177 14.06 -0.54 0.87
N GLU A 178 14.79 -0.09 1.90
CA GLU A 178 16.20 0.28 1.79
C GLU A 178 17.07 -0.91 1.38
N TRP A 179 16.82 -2.10 1.94
CA TRP A 179 17.51 -3.33 1.54
C TRP A 179 17.27 -3.67 0.06
N ILE A 180 16.00 -3.61 -0.39
CA ILE A 180 15.65 -3.95 -1.77
C ILE A 180 16.31 -2.98 -2.75
N ASP A 181 16.19 -1.67 -2.51
CA ASP A 181 16.75 -0.65 -3.39
C ASP A 181 18.28 -0.71 -3.40
N LEU A 182 18.91 -0.92 -2.25
CA LEU A 182 20.36 -1.11 -2.16
C LEU A 182 20.85 -2.30 -2.98
N THR A 183 20.19 -3.45 -2.89
CA THR A 183 20.61 -4.66 -3.62
C THR A 183 20.48 -4.49 -5.14
N LEU A 184 19.47 -3.75 -5.59
CA LEU A 184 19.28 -3.35 -6.99
C LEU A 184 20.37 -2.40 -7.46
N ASP A 185 20.62 -1.32 -6.71
CA ASP A 185 21.62 -0.32 -7.05
C ASP A 185 23.03 -0.92 -7.06
N TYR A 186 23.32 -1.87 -6.17
CA TYR A 186 24.58 -2.61 -6.18
C TYR A 186 24.77 -3.43 -7.45
N ALA A 187 23.70 -4.05 -7.96
CA ALA A 187 23.73 -4.78 -9.21
C ALA A 187 24.01 -3.83 -10.40
N ILE A 188 23.37 -2.65 -10.42
CA ILE A 188 23.59 -1.58 -11.41
C ILE A 188 25.04 -1.07 -11.37
N SER A 189 25.56 -0.77 -10.18
CA SER A 189 26.95 -0.33 -9.99
C SER A 189 27.93 -1.32 -10.60
N THR A 190 27.72 -2.62 -10.37
CA THR A 190 28.59 -3.67 -10.90
C THR A 190 28.65 -3.67 -12.43
N VAL A 191 27.49 -3.67 -13.09
CA VAL A 191 27.44 -3.69 -14.57
C VAL A 191 27.94 -2.37 -15.17
N THR A 192 27.71 -1.25 -14.49
CA THR A 192 28.21 0.07 -14.91
C THR A 192 29.72 0.14 -14.86
N ILE A 193 30.34 -0.32 -13.76
CA ILE A 193 31.79 -0.42 -13.64
C ILE A 193 32.34 -1.35 -14.73
N ALA A 194 31.75 -2.54 -14.89
CA ALA A 194 32.18 -3.49 -15.90
C ALA A 194 32.15 -2.90 -17.32
N GLY A 195 31.07 -2.21 -17.69
CA GLY A 195 30.93 -1.55 -19.00
C GLY A 195 31.91 -0.38 -19.20
N LYS A 196 32.12 0.46 -18.17
CA LYS A 196 33.09 1.57 -18.26
C LYS A 196 34.52 1.06 -18.39
N MET A 197 34.85 -0.05 -17.72
CA MET A 197 36.19 -0.63 -17.71
C MET A 197 36.46 -1.47 -18.96
N SER A 198 35.48 -2.22 -19.46
CA SER A 198 35.60 -2.97 -20.71
C SER A 198 35.90 -2.05 -21.89
N ASN A 199 35.21 -0.90 -21.99
CA ASN A 199 35.43 0.14 -23.01
C ASN A 199 36.71 0.96 -22.79
N THR A 200 37.42 0.77 -21.69
CA THR A 200 38.70 1.44 -21.44
C THR A 200 39.83 0.54 -21.91
N HIS A 201 40.77 1.08 -22.69
CA HIS A 201 41.96 0.34 -23.11
C HIS A 201 42.70 -0.22 -21.90
N TRP A 202 43.11 -1.49 -21.95
CA TRP A 202 43.62 -2.25 -20.80
C TRP A 202 44.75 -1.55 -20.02
N ALA A 203 45.63 -0.82 -20.73
CA ALA A 203 46.74 -0.08 -20.12
C ALA A 203 46.29 1.11 -19.27
N LEU A 204 45.12 1.69 -19.54
CA LEU A 204 44.56 2.84 -18.81
C LEU A 204 43.68 2.42 -17.62
N ARG A 205 43.24 1.15 -17.59
CA ARG A 205 42.35 0.64 -16.55
C ARG A 205 42.91 0.79 -15.13
N PRO A 206 44.20 0.52 -14.84
CA PRO A 206 44.76 0.71 -13.50
C PRO A 206 44.72 2.16 -13.01
N PHE A 207 44.78 3.12 -13.93
CA PHE A 207 44.72 4.55 -13.61
C PHE A 207 43.27 5.02 -13.47
N LYS A 208 42.37 4.59 -14.36
CA LYS A 208 40.95 5.01 -14.33
C LYS A 208 40.16 4.39 -13.18
N GLY A 209 40.39 3.10 -12.90
CA GLY A 209 39.59 2.31 -11.96
C GLY A 209 39.45 2.94 -10.57
N PRO A 210 40.55 3.33 -9.90
CA PRO A 210 40.50 3.94 -8.56
C PRO A 210 39.73 5.26 -8.46
N PHE A 211 39.56 5.99 -9.58
CA PHE A 211 38.85 7.28 -9.60
C PHE A 211 37.41 7.17 -10.12
N LEU A 212 36.88 5.96 -10.34
CA LEU A 212 35.48 5.79 -10.72
C LEU A 212 34.56 6.05 -9.51
N PRO A 213 33.61 7.00 -9.60
CA PRO A 213 32.69 7.28 -8.51
C PRO A 213 31.82 6.06 -8.15
N GLU A 214 31.50 5.22 -9.13
CA GLU A 214 30.72 3.99 -8.91
C GLU A 214 31.48 2.98 -8.04
N GLY A 215 32.82 2.96 -8.06
CA GLY A 215 33.61 2.08 -7.19
C GLY A 215 33.56 2.49 -5.72
N ALA A 216 33.54 3.80 -5.47
CA ALA A 216 33.33 4.36 -4.13
C ALA A 216 31.89 4.11 -3.65
N GLU A 217 30.90 4.30 -4.53
CA GLU A 217 29.49 4.02 -4.25
C GLU A 217 29.25 2.55 -3.93
N MET A 218 29.78 1.63 -4.75
CA MET A 218 29.69 0.18 -4.50
C MET A 218 30.30 -0.21 -3.16
N SER A 219 31.34 0.50 -2.70
CA SER A 219 31.92 0.29 -1.37
C SER A 219 31.02 0.79 -0.24
N ARG A 220 30.33 1.92 -0.43
CA ARG A 220 29.31 2.43 0.51
C ARG A 220 28.11 1.47 0.59
N GLN A 221 27.59 1.06 -0.56
CA GLN A 221 26.49 0.09 -0.67
C GLN A 221 26.82 -1.22 0.06
N PHE A 222 28.02 -1.78 -0.17
CA PHE A 222 28.45 -3.00 0.52
C PHE A 222 28.49 -2.83 2.04
N LYS A 223 29.05 -1.70 2.53
CA LYS A 223 29.11 -1.40 3.96
C LYS A 223 27.70 -1.30 4.56
N ARG A 224 26.80 -0.58 3.89
CA ARG A 224 25.43 -0.39 4.34
C ARG A 224 24.62 -1.69 4.32
N ALA A 225 24.82 -2.55 3.30
CA ALA A 225 24.25 -3.89 3.29
C ALA A 225 24.69 -4.71 4.50
N ALA A 226 25.98 -4.67 4.85
CA ALA A 226 26.51 -5.38 6.01
C ALA A 226 25.92 -4.83 7.32
N GLU A 227 25.71 -3.52 7.44
CA GLU A 227 25.04 -2.90 8.60
C GLU A 227 23.59 -3.37 8.74
N LEU A 228 22.83 -3.42 7.64
CA LEU A 228 21.44 -3.88 7.63
C LEU A 228 21.32 -5.39 7.91
N LEU A 229 22.28 -6.18 7.44
CA LEU A 229 22.28 -7.64 7.59
C LEU A 229 22.69 -8.11 8.99
N ARG A 230 23.52 -7.33 9.69
CA ARG A 230 24.13 -7.70 10.97
C ARG A 230 23.13 -8.10 12.06
N PRO A 231 22.06 -7.33 12.35
CA PRO A 231 21.13 -7.69 13.43
C PRO A 231 20.47 -9.05 13.19
N THR A 232 20.12 -9.34 11.93
CA THR A 232 19.52 -10.63 11.56
C THR A 232 20.51 -11.77 11.75
N LEU A 233 21.77 -11.59 11.36
CA LEU A 233 22.81 -12.61 11.55
C LEU A 233 23.11 -12.85 13.03
N GLU A 234 23.28 -11.80 13.82
CA GLU A 234 23.58 -11.89 15.26
C GLU A 234 22.44 -12.58 16.03
N SER A 235 21.19 -12.19 15.77
CA SER A 235 20.00 -12.83 16.34
C SER A 235 19.96 -14.34 16.04
N ARG A 236 20.31 -14.72 14.80
CA ARG A 236 20.32 -16.11 14.35
C ARG A 236 21.39 -16.98 15.01
N LEU A 237 22.54 -16.39 15.33
CA LEU A 237 23.62 -17.09 16.01
C LEU A 237 23.34 -17.26 17.51
N GLN A 238 22.44 -16.44 18.08
CA GLN A 238 22.06 -16.47 19.49
C GLN A 238 20.85 -17.38 19.78
N GLN A 239 19.89 -17.51 18.87
CA GLN A 239 18.68 -18.32 19.06
C GLN A 239 18.84 -19.76 18.55
N GLY A 240 18.42 -20.73 19.37
CA GLY A 240 18.44 -22.17 19.07
C GLY A 240 17.09 -22.78 18.64
N SER A 241 16.07 -21.97 18.35
CA SER A 241 14.75 -22.45 17.87
C SER A 241 14.53 -22.17 16.37
N GLU A 242 13.47 -22.78 15.82
CA GLU A 242 13.14 -22.96 14.39
C GLU A 242 14.02 -22.21 13.39
N THR A 243 14.91 -22.96 12.72
CA THR A 243 15.82 -22.42 11.71
C THR A 243 15.07 -22.09 10.42
N PRO A 244 15.01 -20.81 10.01
CA PRO A 244 14.42 -20.47 8.73
C PRO A 244 15.17 -21.08 7.55
N ASN A 245 14.47 -21.37 6.46
CA ASN A 245 15.06 -21.98 5.28
C ASN A 245 15.36 -20.92 4.20
N ASP A 246 16.49 -20.24 4.37
CA ASP A 246 16.96 -19.15 3.50
C ASP A 246 18.49 -19.25 3.26
N LEU A 247 19.03 -18.38 2.40
CA LEU A 247 20.45 -18.39 2.03
C LEU A 247 21.36 -18.18 3.24
N MET A 248 20.95 -17.33 4.20
CA MET A 248 21.69 -17.12 5.45
C MET A 248 21.84 -18.43 6.24
N GLN A 249 20.77 -19.23 6.36
CA GLN A 249 20.85 -20.52 7.03
C GLN A 249 21.81 -21.48 6.34
N TRP A 250 21.74 -21.53 5.01
CA TRP A 250 22.58 -22.44 4.24
C TRP A 250 24.07 -22.11 4.40
N ILE A 251 24.42 -20.84 4.52
CA ILE A 251 25.79 -20.40 4.82
C ILE A 251 26.21 -20.87 6.21
N ILE A 252 25.38 -20.64 7.24
CA ILE A 252 25.64 -21.06 8.63
C ILE A 252 25.83 -22.58 8.73
N THR A 253 24.98 -23.36 8.07
CA THR A 253 24.98 -24.82 8.16
C THR A 253 26.13 -25.45 7.37
N ASN A 254 26.48 -24.90 6.20
CA ASN A 254 27.51 -25.50 5.35
C ASN A 254 28.94 -25.07 5.72
N TYR A 255 29.13 -23.92 6.39
CA TYR A 255 30.44 -23.41 6.82
C TYR A 255 30.43 -23.05 8.31
N PRO A 256 30.44 -24.05 9.21
CA PRO A 256 30.40 -23.82 10.65
C PRO A 256 31.56 -22.92 11.14
N ASP A 257 32.73 -23.00 10.51
CA ASP A 257 33.92 -22.19 10.84
C ASP A 257 33.77 -20.72 10.41
N HIS A 258 32.89 -20.43 9.45
CA HIS A 258 32.61 -19.08 8.94
C HIS A 258 31.18 -18.62 9.22
N LYS A 259 30.46 -19.29 10.13
CA LYS A 259 29.03 -19.03 10.39
C LYS A 259 28.73 -17.57 10.76
N GLY A 260 29.67 -16.88 11.41
CA GLY A 260 29.58 -15.48 11.81
C GLY A 260 30.30 -14.48 10.91
N ASP A 261 30.82 -14.90 9.75
CA ASP A 261 31.51 -13.99 8.82
C ASP A 261 30.50 -13.10 8.09
N LEU A 262 30.25 -11.92 8.66
CA LEU A 262 29.34 -10.92 8.09
C LEU A 262 29.72 -10.51 6.66
N THR A 263 31.01 -10.49 6.32
CA THR A 263 31.48 -10.11 4.98
C THR A 263 31.11 -11.17 3.95
N LEU A 264 31.29 -12.45 4.31
CA LEU A 264 30.88 -13.57 3.47
C LEU A 264 29.37 -13.58 3.25
N HIS A 265 28.58 -13.45 4.33
CA HIS A 265 27.12 -13.37 4.25
C HIS A 265 26.64 -12.23 3.37
N THR A 266 27.18 -11.02 3.57
CA THR A 266 26.82 -9.83 2.79
C THR A 266 27.13 -10.03 1.32
N ARG A 267 28.32 -10.53 1.00
CA ARG A 267 28.75 -10.77 -0.38
C ARG A 267 27.84 -11.75 -1.10
N LEU A 268 27.57 -12.90 -0.50
CA LEU A 268 26.77 -13.96 -1.13
C LEU A 268 25.32 -13.54 -1.33
N GLN A 269 24.74 -12.77 -0.40
CA GLN A 269 23.41 -12.20 -0.56
C GLN A 269 23.35 -11.26 -1.77
N LEU A 270 24.30 -10.32 -1.88
CA LEU A 270 24.37 -9.38 -3.00
C LEU A 270 24.62 -10.09 -4.34
N GLU A 271 25.55 -11.05 -4.38
CA GLU A 271 25.84 -11.84 -5.58
C GLU A 271 24.64 -12.70 -6.01
N ALA A 272 23.91 -13.30 -5.06
CA ALA A 272 22.72 -14.10 -5.35
C ALA A 272 21.59 -13.25 -5.94
N VAL A 273 21.28 -12.10 -5.32
CA VAL A 273 20.26 -11.17 -5.82
C VAL A 273 20.62 -10.66 -7.20
N GLN A 274 21.88 -10.29 -7.42
CA GLN A 274 22.39 -9.85 -8.72
C GLN A 274 22.26 -10.95 -9.79
N ALA A 275 22.64 -12.19 -9.48
CA ALA A 275 22.60 -13.31 -10.42
C ALA A 275 21.17 -13.68 -10.86
N ALA A 276 20.18 -13.43 -10.01
CA ALA A 276 18.78 -13.80 -10.27
C ALA A 276 17.97 -12.66 -10.89
N THR A 277 18.06 -11.44 -10.37
CA THR A 277 17.07 -10.37 -10.64
C THR A 277 16.88 -10.05 -12.13
N TYR A 278 17.94 -9.62 -12.83
CA TYR A 278 17.80 -9.19 -14.22
C TYR A 278 17.47 -10.34 -15.16
N ASN A 279 18.06 -11.53 -14.94
CA ASN A 279 17.83 -12.70 -15.79
C ASN A 279 16.36 -13.14 -15.79
N LEU A 280 15.73 -13.14 -14.61
CA LEU A 280 14.32 -13.50 -14.47
C LEU A 280 13.39 -12.40 -14.99
N ALA A 281 13.70 -11.14 -14.69
CA ALA A 281 12.92 -10.01 -15.18
C ALA A 281 12.95 -9.94 -16.71
N PHE A 282 14.11 -10.14 -17.35
CA PHE A 282 14.23 -10.15 -18.80
C PHE A 282 13.39 -11.25 -19.43
N GLN A 283 13.42 -12.44 -18.84
CA GLN A 283 12.62 -13.55 -19.33
C GLN A 283 11.12 -13.29 -19.20
N LEU A 284 10.66 -12.71 -18.09
CA LEU A 284 9.26 -12.29 -17.94
C LEU A 284 8.86 -11.26 -18.99
N VAL A 285 9.68 -10.24 -19.20
CA VAL A 285 9.39 -9.19 -20.19
C VAL A 285 9.35 -9.78 -21.61
N HIS A 286 10.31 -10.65 -21.97
CA HIS A 286 10.27 -11.38 -23.24
C HIS A 286 9.02 -12.23 -23.38
N PHE A 287 8.63 -12.98 -22.33
CA PHE A 287 7.41 -13.78 -22.31
C PHE A 287 6.18 -12.92 -22.62
N PHE A 288 6.03 -11.77 -21.97
CA PHE A 288 4.90 -10.87 -22.23
C PHE A 288 4.98 -10.22 -23.61
N TYR A 289 6.15 -9.80 -24.09
CA TYR A 289 6.28 -9.27 -25.45
C TYR A 289 5.90 -10.29 -26.52
N ASP A 290 6.32 -11.55 -26.37
CA ASP A 290 5.92 -12.63 -27.27
C ASP A 290 4.42 -12.93 -27.14
N LEU A 291 3.88 -12.98 -25.93
CA LEU A 291 2.47 -13.29 -25.68
C LEU A 291 1.52 -12.24 -26.27
N LEU A 292 1.91 -10.97 -26.23
CA LEU A 292 1.08 -9.86 -26.70
C LEU A 292 1.03 -9.75 -28.23
N VAL A 293 2.02 -10.28 -28.93
CA VAL A 293 2.01 -10.37 -30.40
C VAL A 293 1.46 -11.72 -30.91
N HIS A 294 1.29 -12.70 -30.02
CA HIS A 294 0.65 -13.98 -30.28
C HIS A 294 -0.59 -14.21 -29.39
N PRO A 295 -1.65 -13.39 -29.54
CA PRO A 295 -2.83 -13.43 -28.68
C PRO A 295 -3.58 -14.77 -28.71
N GLU A 296 -3.38 -15.60 -29.74
CA GLU A 296 -3.92 -16.96 -29.85
C GLU A 296 -3.53 -17.87 -28.67
N TYR A 297 -2.42 -17.59 -27.99
CA TYR A 297 -1.98 -18.35 -26.82
C TYR A 297 -2.54 -17.83 -25.50
N LEU A 298 -3.07 -16.60 -25.44
CA LEU A 298 -3.45 -15.94 -24.19
C LEU A 298 -4.56 -16.68 -23.45
N GLN A 299 -5.68 -16.97 -24.12
CA GLN A 299 -6.81 -17.65 -23.48
C GLN A 299 -6.46 -19.10 -23.12
N PRO A 300 -5.86 -19.92 -24.01
CA PRO A 300 -5.46 -21.28 -23.64
C PRO A 300 -4.48 -21.38 -22.46
N LEU A 301 -3.62 -20.37 -22.25
CA LEU A 301 -2.74 -20.32 -21.08
C LEU A 301 -3.51 -20.00 -19.80
N ARG A 302 -4.50 -19.10 -19.86
CA ARG A 302 -5.40 -18.81 -18.73
C ARG A 302 -6.22 -20.05 -18.35
N ASP A 303 -6.78 -20.74 -19.35
CA ASP A 303 -7.57 -21.94 -19.12
C ASP A 303 -6.72 -23.05 -18.45
N GLU A 304 -5.46 -23.21 -18.87
CA GLU A 304 -4.52 -24.14 -18.24
C GLU A 304 -4.24 -23.74 -16.77
N ILE A 305 -3.96 -22.47 -16.52
CA ILE A 305 -3.71 -21.95 -15.16
C ILE A 305 -4.92 -22.19 -14.27
N GLU A 306 -6.13 -21.86 -14.73
CA GLU A 306 -7.36 -22.04 -13.97
C GLU A 306 -7.64 -23.52 -13.69
N SER A 307 -7.47 -24.38 -14.69
CA SER A 307 -7.68 -25.84 -14.54
C SER A 307 -6.73 -26.44 -13.51
N VAL A 308 -5.43 -26.11 -13.59
CA VAL A 308 -4.44 -26.62 -12.63
C VAL A 308 -4.64 -26.02 -11.25
N SER A 309 -4.97 -24.72 -11.17
CA SER A 309 -5.27 -24.05 -9.89
C SER A 309 -6.44 -24.71 -9.17
N LYS A 310 -7.50 -25.11 -9.89
CA LYS A 310 -8.62 -25.86 -9.32
C LYS A 310 -8.21 -27.25 -8.85
N ALA A 311 -7.34 -27.94 -9.60
CA ALA A 311 -6.88 -29.28 -9.24
C ALA A 311 -5.96 -29.31 -8.01
N CYS A 312 -5.35 -28.18 -7.65
CA CYS A 312 -4.50 -28.05 -6.45
C CYS A 312 -5.10 -27.16 -5.36
N ASP A 313 -6.40 -26.86 -5.41
CA ASP A 313 -7.10 -25.99 -4.44
C ASP A 313 -6.40 -24.62 -4.22
N GLY A 314 -5.79 -24.08 -5.28
CA GLY A 314 -5.01 -22.85 -5.24
C GLY A 314 -3.69 -22.94 -4.48
N GLN A 315 -3.28 -24.10 -3.96
CA GLN A 315 -2.00 -24.30 -3.27
C GLN A 315 -0.96 -24.85 -4.24
N TRP A 316 -0.08 -23.98 -4.74
CA TRP A 316 0.91 -24.39 -5.74
C TRP A 316 2.03 -25.22 -5.11
N THR A 317 2.42 -26.29 -5.79
CA THR A 317 3.56 -27.15 -5.45
C THR A 317 4.47 -27.31 -6.66
N PRO A 318 5.74 -27.74 -6.49
CA PRO A 318 6.59 -28.07 -7.64
C PRO A 318 5.91 -29.07 -8.60
N ALA A 319 5.13 -30.02 -8.09
CA ALA A 319 4.40 -31.00 -8.90
C ALA A 319 3.19 -30.40 -9.63
N ALA A 320 2.50 -29.42 -9.05
CA ALA A 320 1.44 -28.69 -9.74
C ALA A 320 2.00 -27.81 -10.87
N LEU A 321 3.14 -27.15 -10.63
CA LEU A 321 3.81 -26.29 -11.62
C LEU A 321 4.36 -27.06 -12.84
N THR A 322 4.58 -28.37 -12.74
CA THR A 322 4.93 -29.22 -13.90
C THR A 322 3.73 -29.56 -14.77
N GLN A 323 2.49 -29.41 -14.26
CA GLN A 323 1.27 -29.60 -15.05
C GLN A 323 0.96 -28.44 -16.00
N LEU A 324 1.58 -27.28 -15.80
CA LEU A 324 1.49 -26.11 -16.68
C LEU A 324 2.30 -26.32 -17.97
N ARG A 325 1.95 -27.35 -18.75
CA ARG A 325 2.73 -27.81 -19.91
C ARG A 325 2.76 -26.77 -21.03
N LYS A 326 1.65 -26.10 -21.32
CA LYS A 326 1.55 -25.05 -22.34
C LYS A 326 2.32 -23.81 -21.92
N CYS A 327 2.15 -23.35 -20.68
CA CYS A 327 2.88 -22.20 -20.15
C CYS A 327 4.40 -22.46 -20.12
N ASP A 328 4.82 -23.65 -19.67
CA ASP A 328 6.22 -24.08 -19.67
C ASP A 328 6.81 -24.13 -21.09
N SER A 329 6.05 -24.63 -22.07
CA SER A 329 6.46 -24.65 -23.48
C SER A 329 6.58 -23.25 -24.06
N PHE A 330 5.61 -22.36 -23.79
CA PHE A 330 5.63 -20.99 -24.30
C PHE A 330 6.83 -20.23 -23.75
N LEU A 331 7.08 -20.35 -22.44
CA LEU A 331 8.22 -19.74 -21.78
C LEU A 331 9.55 -20.22 -22.38
N LYS A 332 9.64 -21.52 -22.68
CA LYS A 332 10.83 -22.12 -23.30
C LYS A 332 11.02 -21.67 -24.75
N GLU A 333 9.97 -21.53 -25.54
CA GLU A 333 10.05 -21.01 -26.91
C GLU A 333 10.47 -19.53 -26.91
N SER A 334 9.89 -18.73 -26.02
CA SER A 334 10.30 -17.34 -25.78
C SER A 334 11.79 -17.25 -25.45
N GLN A 335 12.30 -18.10 -24.53
CA GLN A 335 13.73 -18.18 -24.22
C GLN A 335 14.59 -18.66 -25.39
N ARG A 336 14.11 -19.59 -26.22
CA ARG A 336 14.87 -20.11 -27.37
C ARG A 336 15.13 -19.01 -28.40
N LEU A 337 14.11 -18.20 -28.69
CA LEU A 337 14.20 -17.10 -29.66
C LEU A 337 14.81 -15.82 -29.06
N ASN A 338 14.66 -15.64 -27.74
CA ASN A 338 15.17 -14.49 -27.00
C ASN A 338 16.00 -14.94 -25.77
N PRO A 339 17.13 -15.65 -25.97
CA PRO A 339 17.97 -16.09 -24.87
C PRO A 339 18.71 -14.90 -24.25
N ILE A 340 19.16 -15.01 -22.99
CA ILE A 340 19.90 -13.94 -22.30
C ILE A 340 21.22 -13.59 -23.02
N GLY A 341 21.76 -14.50 -23.86
CA GLY A 341 22.90 -14.21 -24.71
C GLY A 341 23.02 -15.13 -25.91
N ILE A 342 23.80 -14.67 -26.90
CA ILE A 342 24.02 -15.37 -28.18
C ILE A 342 25.02 -16.54 -28.06
N VAL A 343 25.77 -16.58 -26.97
CA VAL A 343 26.69 -17.66 -26.59
C VAL A 343 26.38 -18.19 -25.19
N SER A 344 26.79 -19.41 -24.90
CA SER A 344 26.60 -20.07 -23.60
C SER A 344 27.76 -21.02 -23.29
N VAL A 345 27.71 -21.70 -22.14
CA VAL A 345 28.73 -22.67 -21.70
C VAL A 345 30.13 -22.03 -21.69
N SER A 346 30.19 -20.76 -21.30
CA SER A 346 31.41 -19.96 -21.34
C SER A 346 32.41 -20.38 -20.25
N ARG A 347 33.69 -20.48 -20.61
CA ARG A 347 34.81 -20.80 -19.72
C ARG A 347 36.03 -19.97 -20.07
N PHE A 348 36.82 -19.61 -19.06
CA PHE A 348 38.10 -18.96 -19.25
C PHE A 348 39.21 -20.01 -19.33
N ALA A 349 40.00 -19.98 -20.40
CA ALA A 349 41.13 -20.89 -20.57
C ALA A 349 42.31 -20.47 -19.68
N LEU A 350 42.56 -21.23 -18.61
CA LEU A 350 43.71 -21.01 -17.71
C LEU A 350 45.02 -21.55 -18.28
N SER A 351 44.93 -22.59 -19.11
CA SER A 351 46.05 -23.20 -19.83
C SER A 351 45.63 -23.54 -21.27
N PRO A 352 46.59 -23.71 -22.21
CA PRO A 352 46.25 -24.11 -23.57
C PRO A 352 45.48 -25.43 -23.61
N PHE A 353 44.42 -25.50 -24.40
CA PHE A 353 43.49 -26.63 -24.43
C PHE A 353 43.27 -27.12 -25.86
N LYS A 354 43.46 -28.42 -26.10
CA LYS A 354 43.20 -29.05 -27.40
C LYS A 354 41.74 -29.48 -27.52
N CYS A 355 41.07 -28.96 -28.53
CA CYS A 355 39.71 -29.34 -28.88
C CYS A 355 39.71 -30.62 -29.74
N PRO A 356 38.64 -31.44 -29.67
CA PRO A 356 38.48 -32.62 -30.55
C PRO A 356 38.52 -32.34 -32.06
N ASP A 357 38.37 -31.09 -32.48
CA ASP A 357 38.52 -30.67 -33.88
C ASP A 357 39.99 -30.54 -34.34
N GLY A 358 40.95 -30.68 -33.42
CA GLY A 358 42.38 -30.47 -33.66
C GLY A 358 42.87 -29.06 -33.36
N SER A 359 41.96 -28.10 -33.13
CA SER A 359 42.30 -26.72 -32.76
C SER A 359 42.91 -26.66 -31.36
N THR A 360 43.84 -25.73 -31.14
CA THR A 360 44.39 -25.45 -29.81
C THR A 360 43.93 -24.07 -29.37
N VAL A 361 43.07 -24.04 -28.35
CA VAL A 361 42.65 -22.82 -27.68
C VAL A 361 43.81 -22.32 -26.82
N PRO A 362 44.24 -21.06 -26.96
CA PRO A 362 45.30 -20.48 -26.15
C PRO A 362 44.82 -20.16 -24.72
N ALA A 363 45.75 -20.10 -23.77
CA ALA A 363 45.45 -19.58 -22.43
C ALA A 363 45.13 -18.07 -22.48
N GLY A 364 44.26 -17.60 -21.59
CA GLY A 364 43.91 -16.19 -21.44
C GLY A 364 42.72 -15.72 -22.29
N VAL A 365 41.98 -16.63 -22.91
CA VAL A 365 40.79 -16.34 -23.74
C VAL A 365 39.53 -16.96 -23.17
N SER A 366 38.38 -16.40 -23.54
CA SER A 366 37.06 -16.97 -23.27
C SER A 366 36.73 -18.01 -24.33
N VAL A 367 36.14 -19.13 -23.94
CA VAL A 367 35.69 -20.22 -24.83
C VAL A 367 34.21 -20.43 -24.60
N SER A 368 33.39 -20.43 -25.66
CA SER A 368 31.94 -20.53 -25.54
C SER A 368 31.31 -21.37 -26.66
N ALA A 369 30.13 -21.92 -26.39
CA ALA A 369 29.28 -22.58 -27.37
C ALA A 369 28.29 -21.59 -28.02
N PRO A 370 27.98 -21.73 -29.32
CA PRO A 370 27.11 -20.80 -30.05
C PRO A 370 25.62 -21.08 -29.79
N SER A 371 25.11 -20.76 -28.59
CA SER A 371 23.72 -21.07 -28.17
C SER A 371 22.67 -20.58 -29.16
N MET A 372 22.80 -19.36 -29.69
CA MET A 372 21.81 -18.83 -30.64
C MET A 372 21.77 -19.64 -31.94
N MET A 373 22.92 -20.18 -32.39
CA MET A 373 22.96 -21.00 -33.59
C MET A 373 22.35 -22.39 -33.33
N VAL A 374 22.53 -22.95 -32.13
CA VAL A 374 21.86 -24.19 -31.72
C VAL A 374 20.34 -23.99 -31.60
N ASN A 375 19.92 -22.86 -31.05
CA ASN A 375 18.50 -22.50 -30.96
C ASN A 375 17.87 -22.35 -32.35
N LEU A 376 18.64 -21.96 -33.37
CA LEU A 376 18.17 -21.73 -34.74
C LEU A 376 18.50 -22.87 -35.71
N ASP A 377 19.01 -24.00 -35.24
CA ASP A 377 19.45 -25.12 -36.07
C ASP A 377 18.25 -25.89 -36.66
N GLU A 378 18.13 -25.89 -37.99
CA GLU A 378 17.05 -26.58 -38.72
C GLU A 378 17.10 -28.11 -38.59
N SER A 379 18.27 -28.68 -38.26
CA SER A 379 18.40 -30.12 -38.00
C SER A 379 17.84 -30.53 -36.63
N LEU A 380 17.72 -29.57 -35.70
CA LEU A 380 17.20 -29.78 -34.36
C LEU A 380 15.72 -29.35 -34.24
N TRP A 381 15.33 -28.28 -34.93
CA TRP A 381 14.01 -27.67 -34.80
C TRP A 381 13.35 -27.40 -36.15
N THR A 382 12.14 -27.90 -36.35
CA THR A 382 11.33 -27.59 -37.54
C THR A 382 10.94 -26.10 -37.56
N ASN A 383 11.22 -25.37 -38.64
CA ASN A 383 10.95 -23.92 -38.75
C ASN A 383 11.51 -23.13 -37.54
N PRO A 384 12.84 -23.12 -37.34
CA PRO A 384 13.46 -22.63 -36.11
C PRO A 384 13.29 -21.12 -35.90
N THR A 385 13.10 -20.33 -36.96
CA THR A 385 12.92 -18.88 -36.86
C THR A 385 11.49 -18.47 -36.52
N SER A 386 10.51 -19.38 -36.67
CA SER A 386 9.11 -19.12 -36.37
C SER A 386 8.81 -19.41 -34.90
N PHE A 387 8.00 -18.55 -34.28
CA PHE A 387 7.50 -18.76 -32.93
C PHE A 387 6.41 -19.84 -32.93
N ASP A 388 6.65 -20.98 -32.27
CA ASP A 388 5.62 -21.98 -31.94
C ASP A 388 5.59 -22.18 -30.42
N GLY A 389 4.68 -21.49 -29.74
CA GLY A 389 4.56 -21.53 -28.28
C GLY A 389 4.35 -22.94 -27.72
N TYR A 390 3.86 -23.90 -28.52
CA TYR A 390 3.60 -25.29 -28.10
C TYR A 390 4.61 -26.30 -28.66
N ARG A 391 5.70 -25.85 -29.27
CA ARG A 391 6.76 -26.71 -29.82
C ARG A 391 7.21 -27.79 -28.82
N PHE A 392 7.49 -27.39 -27.58
CA PHE A 392 8.03 -28.28 -26.56
C PHE A 392 6.94 -29.06 -25.80
N GLU A 393 5.71 -28.58 -25.81
CA GLU A 393 4.55 -29.39 -25.39
C GLU A 393 4.37 -30.58 -26.35
N LYS A 394 4.35 -30.33 -27.66
CA LYS A 394 4.23 -31.38 -28.70
C LYS A 394 5.38 -32.39 -28.63
N LEU A 395 6.62 -31.94 -28.45
CA LEU A 395 7.77 -32.85 -28.35
C LEU A 395 7.70 -33.78 -27.12
N ARG A 396 7.05 -33.34 -26.03
CA ARG A 396 6.83 -34.13 -24.82
C ARG A 396 5.71 -35.16 -24.95
N THR A 397 4.87 -35.11 -25.99
CA THR A 397 3.86 -36.16 -26.25
C THR A 397 4.47 -37.39 -26.92
N THR A 398 5.68 -37.27 -27.47
CA THR A 398 6.41 -38.41 -28.04
C THR A 398 6.90 -39.32 -26.92
N LYS A 399 6.61 -40.62 -27.04
CA LYS A 399 6.99 -41.64 -26.04
C LYS A 399 8.50 -41.59 -25.73
N GLY A 400 8.85 -41.47 -24.45
CA GLY A 400 10.23 -41.36 -23.98
C GLY A 400 10.77 -39.92 -23.86
N ASN A 401 9.96 -38.91 -24.20
CA ASN A 401 10.29 -37.49 -24.04
C ASN A 401 9.49 -36.80 -22.94
N GLU A 402 8.67 -37.52 -22.17
CA GLU A 402 7.71 -36.96 -21.20
C GLU A 402 8.39 -36.06 -20.16
N GLN A 403 9.64 -36.36 -19.80
CA GLN A 403 10.45 -35.60 -18.83
C GLN A 403 11.54 -34.73 -19.47
N LYS A 404 11.61 -34.69 -20.81
CA LYS A 404 12.56 -33.85 -21.55
C LYS A 404 11.92 -32.51 -21.92
N PHE A 405 12.70 -31.58 -22.44
CA PHE A 405 12.22 -30.31 -23.02
C PHE A 405 11.40 -29.41 -22.09
N GLN A 406 11.51 -29.59 -20.77
CA GLN A 406 10.93 -28.66 -19.81
C GLN A 406 11.70 -27.34 -19.86
N TYR A 407 11.10 -26.25 -19.39
CA TYR A 407 11.78 -24.95 -19.38
C TYR A 407 13.17 -25.03 -18.73
N ALA A 408 13.30 -25.78 -17.63
CA ALA A 408 14.55 -26.00 -16.88
C ALA A 408 15.43 -27.16 -17.42
N SER A 409 15.10 -27.78 -18.56
CA SER A 409 15.91 -28.84 -19.17
C SER A 409 17.21 -28.30 -19.77
N THR A 410 18.24 -29.14 -19.73
CA THR A 410 19.59 -28.88 -20.27
C THR A 410 20.04 -30.08 -21.08
N SER A 411 20.52 -29.88 -22.29
CA SER A 411 21.02 -30.95 -23.16
C SER A 411 22.00 -30.38 -24.18
N ALA A 412 22.60 -31.23 -25.02
CA ALA A 412 23.49 -30.74 -26.09
C ALA A 412 22.76 -29.86 -27.13
N SER A 413 21.43 -30.00 -27.24
CA SER A 413 20.57 -29.15 -28.06
C SER A 413 19.93 -28.00 -27.28
N GLU A 414 20.03 -27.95 -25.95
CA GLU A 414 19.35 -26.97 -25.10
C GLU A 414 20.35 -26.28 -24.16
N LEU A 415 20.94 -25.17 -24.63
CA LEU A 415 22.08 -24.53 -23.96
C LEU A 415 21.74 -23.27 -23.16
N ASN A 416 20.47 -22.83 -23.13
CA ASN A 416 20.08 -21.56 -22.51
C ASN A 416 20.32 -21.52 -20.99
N TRP A 417 20.31 -22.68 -20.33
CA TRP A 417 20.67 -22.83 -18.91
C TRP A 417 22.12 -23.29 -18.71
N GLY A 418 22.92 -23.32 -19.77
CA GLY A 418 24.22 -23.99 -19.80
C GLY A 418 24.11 -25.52 -19.96
N TYR A 419 25.25 -26.19 -19.92
CA TYR A 419 25.38 -27.63 -20.14
C TYR A 419 26.54 -28.20 -19.29
N GLY A 420 26.45 -29.47 -18.91
CA GLY A 420 27.46 -30.17 -18.11
C GLY A 420 27.46 -29.79 -16.62
N THR A 421 28.62 -29.94 -15.97
CA THR A 421 28.81 -29.79 -14.51
C THR A 421 28.40 -28.41 -13.97
N HIS A 422 28.48 -27.38 -14.81
CA HIS A 422 28.12 -26.00 -14.46
C HIS A 422 26.88 -25.50 -15.21
N ALA A 423 25.96 -26.40 -15.57
CA ALA A 423 24.61 -25.99 -15.87
C ALA A 423 24.01 -25.21 -14.67
N CYS A 424 23.19 -24.21 -14.95
CA CYS A 424 22.66 -23.27 -13.96
C CYS A 424 22.03 -24.03 -12.78
N PRO A 425 22.56 -23.86 -11.55
CA PRO A 425 22.07 -24.59 -10.39
C PRO A 425 20.69 -24.09 -9.94
N GLY A 426 20.35 -22.83 -10.24
CA GLY A 426 19.08 -22.21 -9.86
C GLY A 426 17.92 -22.41 -10.86
N ARG A 427 18.13 -23.10 -12.00
CA ARG A 427 17.15 -23.17 -13.11
C ARG A 427 15.74 -23.66 -12.73
N HIS A 428 15.66 -24.63 -11.81
CA HIS A 428 14.37 -25.17 -11.35
C HIS A 428 13.63 -24.16 -10.47
N TYR A 429 14.36 -23.52 -9.56
CA TYR A 429 13.81 -22.44 -8.74
C TYR A 429 13.36 -21.26 -9.61
N ALA A 430 14.20 -20.83 -10.55
CA ALA A 430 13.89 -19.78 -11.52
C ALA A 430 12.63 -20.09 -12.34
N GLY A 431 12.51 -21.34 -12.82
CA GLY A 431 11.32 -21.80 -13.54
C GLY A 431 10.06 -21.75 -12.68
N ASN A 432 10.13 -22.18 -11.42
CA ASN A 432 8.99 -22.12 -10.50
C ASN A 432 8.59 -20.68 -10.20
N GLN A 433 9.56 -19.81 -9.93
CA GLN A 433 9.34 -18.40 -9.63
C GLN A 433 8.67 -17.67 -10.80
N ILE A 434 9.21 -17.82 -12.02
CA ILE A 434 8.62 -17.19 -13.22
C ILE A 434 7.19 -17.68 -13.45
N LYS A 435 6.93 -18.98 -13.31
CA LYS A 435 5.58 -19.52 -13.47
C LYS A 435 4.60 -18.95 -12.45
N LEU A 436 4.99 -18.83 -11.17
CA LEU A 436 4.15 -18.22 -10.15
C LEU A 436 3.83 -16.74 -10.43
N MET A 437 4.81 -15.99 -10.93
CA MET A 437 4.57 -14.61 -11.37
C MET A 437 3.61 -14.57 -12.56
N ILE A 438 3.79 -15.44 -13.57
CA ILE A 438 2.88 -15.55 -14.72
C ILE A 438 1.46 -15.92 -14.25
N ILE A 439 1.31 -16.89 -13.34
CA ILE A 439 0.03 -17.26 -12.74
C ILE A 439 -0.63 -16.03 -12.11
N SER A 440 0.06 -15.33 -11.21
CA SER A 440 -0.53 -14.16 -10.51
C SER A 440 -0.89 -13.04 -11.47
N LEU A 441 -0.03 -12.75 -12.45
CA LEU A 441 -0.25 -11.70 -13.46
C LEU A 441 -1.41 -12.04 -14.40
N LEU A 442 -1.41 -13.23 -14.99
CA LEU A 442 -2.44 -13.63 -15.95
C LEU A 442 -3.77 -13.93 -15.27
N SER A 443 -3.82 -14.44 -14.03
CA SER A 443 -5.10 -14.63 -13.34
C SER A 443 -5.81 -13.31 -13.00
N ARG A 444 -5.04 -12.23 -12.75
CA ARG A 444 -5.60 -10.95 -12.25
C ARG A 444 -5.75 -9.86 -13.31
N TYR A 445 -4.86 -9.83 -14.30
CA TYR A 445 -4.76 -8.69 -15.22
C TYR A 445 -4.86 -9.12 -16.68
N GLU A 446 -5.43 -8.25 -17.50
CA GLU A 446 -5.36 -8.26 -18.95
C GLU A 446 -4.26 -7.31 -19.41
N PHE A 447 -3.54 -7.70 -20.46
CA PHE A 447 -2.45 -6.94 -21.03
C PHE A 447 -2.69 -6.74 -22.54
N GLN A 448 -2.33 -5.58 -23.07
CA GLN A 448 -2.28 -5.31 -24.51
C GLN A 448 -1.13 -4.35 -24.82
N LEU A 449 -0.65 -4.36 -26.07
CA LEU A 449 0.30 -3.33 -26.52
C LEU A 449 -0.38 -1.96 -26.57
N GLU A 450 0.38 -0.90 -26.31
CA GLU A 450 -0.09 0.48 -26.43
C GLU A 450 -0.55 0.75 -27.88
N GLN A 451 -1.76 1.31 -28.02
CA GLN A 451 -2.30 1.69 -29.32
C GLN A 451 -1.70 3.03 -29.71
N ASP A 452 -1.13 3.11 -30.92
CA ASP A 452 -0.66 4.38 -31.45
C ASP A 452 -1.85 5.34 -31.61
N ASN A 453 -1.64 6.66 -31.42
CA ASN A 453 -2.71 7.68 -31.43
C ASN A 453 -3.53 7.72 -32.75
N GLU A 454 -3.08 7.01 -33.79
CA GLU A 454 -3.77 6.81 -35.06
C GLU A 454 -4.66 5.54 -35.15
N LYS A 455 -5.00 4.87 -34.03
CA LYS A 455 -5.84 3.65 -33.99
C LYS A 455 -5.29 2.44 -34.77
N LYS A 456 -4.01 2.44 -35.15
CA LYS A 456 -3.34 1.23 -35.66
C LYS A 456 -2.78 0.46 -34.48
N ARG A 457 -3.35 -0.71 -34.20
CA ARG A 457 -2.83 -1.67 -33.24
C ARG A 457 -1.37 -1.95 -33.64
N THR A 458 -0.40 -1.60 -32.80
CA THR A 458 0.99 -2.01 -33.00
C THR A 458 1.01 -3.54 -32.85
N THR A 459 1.16 -4.25 -33.97
CA THR A 459 1.25 -5.72 -34.00
C THR A 459 2.70 -6.21 -33.90
N ALA A 460 3.66 -5.29 -33.93
CA ALA A 460 5.07 -5.61 -33.90
C ALA A 460 5.58 -5.76 -32.46
N ARG A 461 6.37 -6.81 -32.24
CA ARG A 461 7.04 -7.05 -30.97
C ARG A 461 8.09 -5.96 -30.71
N PRO A 462 8.20 -5.41 -29.50
CA PRO A 462 9.29 -4.50 -29.16
C PRO A 462 10.66 -5.12 -29.48
N PRO A 463 11.57 -4.39 -30.17
CA PRO A 463 12.85 -4.95 -30.61
C PRO A 463 13.80 -5.16 -29.43
N ASN A 464 14.57 -6.24 -29.46
CA ASN A 464 15.58 -6.48 -28.42
C ASN A 464 16.72 -5.45 -28.52
N MET A 465 17.33 -5.14 -27.40
CA MET A 465 18.61 -4.44 -27.32
C MET A 465 19.74 -5.47 -27.20
N VAL A 466 20.81 -5.30 -27.98
CA VAL A 466 21.98 -6.18 -27.92
C VAL A 466 23.15 -5.40 -27.33
N ASP A 467 23.74 -5.92 -26.27
CA ASP A 467 24.96 -5.38 -25.64
C ASP A 467 26.04 -6.47 -25.59
N GLY A 468 26.99 -6.38 -26.52
CA GLY A 468 27.98 -7.41 -26.73
C GLY A 468 27.30 -8.74 -27.08
N VAL A 469 27.53 -9.76 -26.25
CA VAL A 469 26.93 -11.09 -26.43
C VAL A 469 25.58 -11.25 -25.71
N ARG A 470 25.08 -10.21 -25.04
CA ARG A 470 23.83 -10.25 -24.26
C ARG A 470 22.66 -9.73 -25.10
N ILE A 471 21.49 -10.32 -24.89
CA ILE A 471 20.21 -9.87 -25.46
C ILE A 471 19.34 -9.41 -24.29
N MET A 472 18.80 -8.21 -24.41
CA MET A 472 17.93 -7.58 -23.42
C MET A 472 16.60 -7.21 -24.09
N PRO A 473 15.46 -7.29 -23.37
CA PRO A 473 14.22 -6.72 -23.88
C PRO A 473 14.31 -5.20 -23.92
N ASN A 474 13.49 -4.56 -24.77
CA ASN A 474 13.38 -3.11 -24.80
C ASN A 474 12.87 -2.57 -23.44
N PRO A 475 13.64 -1.77 -22.69
CA PRO A 475 13.20 -1.25 -21.40
C PRO A 475 12.20 -0.09 -21.52
N GLN A 476 12.05 0.51 -22.69
CA GLN A 476 11.23 1.69 -22.95
C GLN A 476 9.82 1.35 -23.45
N ALA A 477 9.54 0.10 -23.81
CA ALA A 477 8.23 -0.26 -24.34
C ALA A 477 7.17 -0.29 -23.23
N ILE A 478 6.08 0.45 -23.48
CA ILE A 478 4.92 0.58 -22.62
C ILE A 478 3.88 -0.46 -23.04
N VAL A 479 3.23 -1.10 -22.06
CA VAL A 479 2.06 -1.95 -22.29
C VAL A 479 0.88 -1.39 -21.53
N MET A 480 -0.32 -1.65 -22.01
CA MET A 480 -1.53 -1.33 -21.27
C MET A 480 -1.93 -2.51 -20.40
N VAL A 481 -2.38 -2.22 -19.18
CA VAL A 481 -2.87 -3.21 -18.22
C VAL A 481 -4.23 -2.79 -17.69
N ARG A 482 -5.11 -3.77 -17.44
CA ARG A 482 -6.33 -3.60 -16.64
C ARG A 482 -6.61 -4.87 -15.86
N LEU A 483 -7.48 -4.81 -14.86
CA LEU A 483 -8.02 -6.01 -14.21
C LEU A 483 -8.88 -6.80 -15.19
N THR A 484 -8.85 -8.13 -15.10
CA THR A 484 -9.69 -8.99 -15.94
C THR A 484 -11.17 -8.67 -15.74
N LYS A 485 -11.98 -8.66 -16.82
CA LYS A 485 -13.43 -8.41 -16.69
C LYS A 485 -14.16 -9.48 -15.87
N ASN A 486 -13.59 -10.67 -15.80
CA ASN A 486 -14.03 -11.78 -14.95
C ASN A 486 -13.37 -11.77 -13.57
N ASN A 487 -12.59 -10.75 -13.22
CA ASN A 487 -12.18 -10.53 -11.83
C ASN A 487 -13.37 -10.01 -11.01
N ASN A 488 -14.38 -10.85 -10.84
CA ASN A 488 -14.75 -11.13 -9.46
C ASN A 488 -13.47 -11.67 -8.83
N MET A 489 -12.61 -10.79 -8.31
CA MET A 489 -11.57 -11.22 -7.39
C MET A 489 -12.32 -12.07 -6.36
N SER A 490 -12.02 -13.36 -6.31
CA SER A 490 -12.60 -14.22 -5.28
C SER A 490 -12.20 -13.58 -3.96
N ILE A 491 -13.18 -13.30 -3.11
CA ILE A 491 -12.89 -12.70 -1.81
C ILE A 491 -11.89 -13.63 -1.11
N PRO A 492 -10.74 -13.12 -0.65
CA PRO A 492 -9.72 -13.94 0.00
C PRO A 492 -10.31 -14.77 1.12
N THR A 493 -9.81 -16.00 1.29
CA THR A 493 -10.24 -16.87 2.39
C THR A 493 -9.62 -16.46 3.72
N ARG A 494 -8.57 -15.63 3.70
CA ARG A 494 -7.89 -15.09 4.90
C ARG A 494 -7.34 -13.69 4.67
N CYS A 495 -7.20 -12.90 5.73
CA CYS A 495 -6.44 -11.65 5.74
C CYS A 495 -5.89 -11.36 7.15
N THR A 496 -5.07 -10.33 7.33
CA THR A 496 -4.68 -9.88 8.68
C THR A 496 -5.77 -9.02 9.30
N VAL A 497 -6.28 -8.02 8.57
CA VAL A 497 -7.36 -7.14 9.06
C VAL A 497 -8.54 -7.19 8.10
N LEU A 498 -9.71 -7.58 8.62
CA LEU A 498 -10.99 -7.40 7.92
C LEU A 498 -11.62 -6.08 8.33
N VAL A 499 -11.88 -5.21 7.37
CA VAL A 499 -12.68 -3.99 7.56
C VAL A 499 -14.05 -4.21 6.95
N VAL A 500 -15.11 -3.95 7.70
CA VAL A 500 -16.50 -4.18 7.27
C VAL A 500 -17.22 -2.84 7.16
N GLY A 501 -17.57 -2.44 5.94
CA GLY A 501 -18.18 -1.15 5.60
C GLY A 501 -17.21 -0.20 4.90
N GLY A 502 -17.54 0.22 3.68
CA GLY A 502 -16.71 1.04 2.79
C GLY A 502 -16.98 2.54 2.85
N GLY A 503 -17.72 3.01 3.87
CA GLY A 503 -17.87 4.45 4.12
C GLY A 503 -16.55 5.13 4.54
N PRO A 504 -16.57 6.44 4.88
CA PRO A 504 -15.35 7.20 5.19
C PRO A 504 -14.46 6.56 6.24
N ALA A 505 -15.02 6.08 7.36
CA ALA A 505 -14.25 5.43 8.43
C ALA A 505 -13.51 4.18 7.95
N GLY A 506 -14.22 3.26 7.30
CA GLY A 506 -13.66 1.97 6.88
C GLY A 506 -12.67 2.11 5.72
N SER A 507 -13.00 2.94 4.72
CA SER A 507 -12.08 3.24 3.62
C SER A 507 -10.80 3.91 4.12
N TYR A 508 -10.91 4.84 5.08
CA TYR A 508 -9.75 5.49 5.68
C TYR A 508 -8.88 4.51 6.50
N ALA A 509 -9.50 3.72 7.37
CA ALA A 509 -8.80 2.71 8.16
C ALA A 509 -8.07 1.69 7.26
N ALA A 510 -8.75 1.22 6.20
CA ALA A 510 -8.18 0.29 5.24
C ALA A 510 -6.99 0.91 4.48
N ALA A 511 -7.10 2.16 4.04
CA ALA A 511 -6.00 2.87 3.39
C ALA A 511 -4.79 3.03 4.32
N ALA A 512 -5.01 3.47 5.56
CA ALA A 512 -3.95 3.65 6.55
C ALA A 512 -3.23 2.35 6.90
N LEU A 513 -3.98 1.25 7.08
CA LEU A 513 -3.40 -0.08 7.35
C LEU A 513 -2.63 -0.64 6.14
N ALA A 514 -3.19 -0.52 4.93
CA ALA A 514 -2.54 -1.01 3.72
C ALA A 514 -1.22 -0.29 3.42
N ARG A 515 -1.14 1.02 3.69
CA ARG A 515 0.11 1.81 3.61
C ARG A 515 1.21 1.32 4.53
N GLU A 516 0.84 0.69 5.65
CA GLU A 516 1.75 0.06 6.61
C GLU A 516 2.12 -1.38 6.23
N GLY A 517 1.70 -1.83 5.04
CA GLY A 517 1.97 -3.17 4.51
C GLY A 517 1.20 -4.29 5.20
N VAL A 518 0.07 -3.96 5.85
CA VAL A 518 -0.86 -4.93 6.43
C VAL A 518 -1.74 -5.53 5.33
N ASP A 519 -1.95 -6.85 5.38
CA ASP A 519 -2.91 -7.51 4.48
C ASP A 519 -4.33 -7.18 4.94
N THR A 520 -4.96 -6.24 4.25
CA THR A 520 -6.27 -5.68 4.61
C THR A 520 -7.30 -5.97 3.54
N VAL A 521 -8.43 -6.55 3.95
CA VAL A 521 -9.61 -6.76 3.09
C VAL A 521 -10.73 -5.84 3.56
N LEU A 522 -11.35 -5.11 2.63
CA LEU A 522 -12.47 -4.21 2.88
C LEU A 522 -13.73 -4.74 2.17
N LEU A 523 -14.75 -5.11 2.93
CA LEU A 523 -16.04 -5.59 2.39
C LEU A 523 -17.14 -4.56 2.62
N GLU A 524 -17.72 -4.04 1.54
CA GLU A 524 -18.85 -3.11 1.53
C GLU A 524 -20.12 -3.81 1.01
N ALA A 525 -21.24 -3.63 1.71
CA ALA A 525 -22.49 -4.31 1.42
C ALA A 525 -23.23 -3.75 0.20
N ASP A 526 -23.07 -2.47 -0.11
CA ASP A 526 -23.66 -1.81 -1.27
C ASP A 526 -22.67 -1.73 -2.43
N VAL A 527 -23.16 -1.45 -3.65
CA VAL A 527 -22.31 -1.26 -4.83
C VAL A 527 -22.04 0.22 -4.99
N PHE A 528 -20.77 0.61 -5.16
CA PHE A 528 -20.40 2.01 -5.39
C PHE A 528 -20.59 2.41 -6.86
N PRO A 529 -20.92 3.69 -7.15
CA PRO A 529 -21.25 4.75 -6.19
C PRO A 529 -22.65 4.54 -5.56
N ARG A 530 -22.76 4.76 -4.23
CA ARG A 530 -24.03 4.63 -3.49
C ARG A 530 -24.41 5.90 -2.75
N TYR A 531 -25.71 6.21 -2.70
CA TYR A 531 -26.23 7.37 -1.98
C TYR A 531 -25.92 7.30 -0.47
N HIS A 532 -25.58 8.45 0.13
CA HIS A 532 -25.49 8.64 1.58
C HIS A 532 -25.68 10.14 1.91
N ILE A 533 -26.13 10.47 3.13
CA ILE A 533 -26.23 11.86 3.61
C ILE A 533 -25.00 12.28 4.44
N GLY A 534 -24.77 13.58 4.61
CA GLY A 534 -23.66 14.15 5.38
C GLY A 534 -22.62 14.78 4.47
N GLU A 535 -23.00 15.90 3.85
CA GLU A 535 -22.36 16.46 2.66
C GLU A 535 -21.43 17.65 2.98
N SER A 536 -21.60 18.29 4.13
CA SER A 536 -20.73 19.37 4.61
C SER A 536 -19.58 18.81 5.45
N MET A 537 -18.34 19.21 5.14
CA MET A 537 -17.11 18.73 5.78
C MET A 537 -16.48 19.77 6.72
N LEU A 538 -15.56 19.32 7.58
CA LEU A 538 -14.76 20.18 8.46
C LEU A 538 -13.31 20.34 7.96
N PRO A 539 -12.61 21.44 8.28
CA PRO A 539 -11.22 21.69 7.87
C PRO A 539 -10.25 20.57 8.24
N SER A 540 -10.42 19.99 9.44
CA SER A 540 -9.64 18.84 9.91
C SER A 540 -9.60 17.65 8.95
N ILE A 541 -10.63 17.45 8.12
CA ILE A 541 -10.67 16.37 7.11
C ILE A 541 -9.48 16.47 6.16
N ARG A 542 -9.02 17.67 5.81
CA ARG A 542 -7.85 17.85 4.95
C ARG A 542 -6.60 17.21 5.54
N HIS A 543 -6.40 17.28 6.86
CA HIS A 543 -5.24 16.68 7.52
C HIS A 543 -5.29 15.15 7.48
N PHE A 544 -6.47 14.58 7.71
CA PHE A 544 -6.68 13.14 7.54
C PHE A 544 -6.46 12.71 6.10
N LEU A 545 -7.09 13.37 5.12
CA LEU A 545 -6.92 12.99 3.71
C LEU A 545 -5.47 13.12 3.27
N ARG A 546 -4.75 14.16 3.72
CA ARG A 546 -3.32 14.29 3.48
C ARG A 546 -2.54 13.10 4.04
N PHE A 547 -2.91 12.61 5.22
CA PHE A 547 -2.27 11.45 5.88
C PHE A 547 -2.10 10.22 4.94
N ILE A 548 -3.11 10.02 4.09
CA ILE A 548 -3.18 8.90 3.16
C ILE A 548 -2.87 9.30 1.70
N ASP A 549 -2.44 10.53 1.45
CA ASP A 549 -2.18 11.13 0.13
C ASP A 549 -3.44 11.29 -0.76
N LEU A 550 -4.59 11.60 -0.14
CA LEU A 550 -5.89 11.73 -0.81
C LEU A 550 -6.37 13.18 -1.01
N ASP A 551 -5.84 14.15 -0.28
CA ASP A 551 -6.33 15.55 -0.28
C ASP A 551 -6.30 16.18 -1.69
N THR A 552 -5.23 15.93 -2.45
CA THR A 552 -5.07 16.44 -3.82
C THR A 552 -6.15 15.92 -4.78
N LYS A 553 -6.68 14.70 -4.57
CA LYS A 553 -7.78 14.19 -5.39
C LYS A 553 -9.10 14.89 -5.08
N PHE A 554 -9.32 15.26 -3.83
CA PHE A 554 -10.50 16.04 -3.44
C PHE A 554 -10.43 17.45 -4.01
N ASP A 555 -9.26 18.10 -3.94
CA ASP A 555 -9.01 19.43 -4.52
C ASP A 555 -9.25 19.44 -6.04
N SER A 556 -8.83 18.39 -6.74
CA SER A 556 -8.96 18.30 -8.20
C SER A 556 -10.31 17.78 -8.71
N TYR A 557 -11.14 17.20 -7.84
CA TYR A 557 -12.45 16.66 -8.25
C TYR A 557 -13.45 17.76 -8.60
N GLY A 558 -13.33 18.94 -7.98
CA GLY A 558 -14.25 20.06 -8.20
C GLY A 558 -15.42 20.10 -7.22
N PHE A 559 -15.28 19.54 -6.01
CA PHE A 559 -16.24 19.78 -4.93
C PHE A 559 -16.32 21.28 -4.58
N VAL A 560 -17.45 21.72 -4.02
CA VAL A 560 -17.61 23.12 -3.61
C VAL A 560 -16.68 23.40 -2.43
N ASN A 561 -15.82 24.41 -2.56
CA ASN A 561 -14.98 24.88 -1.46
C ASN A 561 -15.86 25.51 -0.38
N LYS A 562 -15.67 25.06 0.85
CA LYS A 562 -16.33 25.57 2.04
C LYS A 562 -15.31 26.37 2.84
N ASN A 563 -15.44 27.69 2.83
CA ASN A 563 -14.55 28.62 3.55
C ASN A 563 -15.03 28.90 4.97
N GLY A 564 -16.29 28.57 5.28
CA GLY A 564 -16.84 28.65 6.61
C GLY A 564 -18.23 28.04 6.71
N ALA A 565 -18.98 28.44 7.73
CA ALA A 565 -20.39 28.13 7.87
C ALA A 565 -21.09 29.19 8.73
N ALA A 566 -22.31 29.56 8.34
CA ALA A 566 -23.11 30.57 9.03
C ALA A 566 -24.26 29.92 9.82
N PHE A 567 -24.46 30.37 11.06
CA PHE A 567 -25.41 29.79 12.01
C PHE A 567 -26.27 30.88 12.65
N LYS A 568 -27.55 30.91 12.30
CA LYS A 568 -28.56 31.78 12.92
C LYS A 568 -29.33 31.01 13.99
N LEU A 569 -29.06 31.29 15.26
CA LEU A 569 -29.63 30.53 16.39
C LEU A 569 -30.96 31.09 16.90
N ASN A 570 -31.21 32.38 16.71
CA ASN A 570 -32.43 33.08 17.11
C ASN A 570 -32.57 34.42 16.34
N SER A 571 -33.24 35.43 16.92
CA SER A 571 -33.41 36.75 16.28
C SER A 571 -32.10 37.52 16.05
N LYS A 572 -31.04 37.26 16.82
CA LYS A 572 -29.72 37.91 16.68
C LYS A 572 -29.08 37.64 15.30
N PRO A 573 -28.09 38.44 14.88
CA PRO A 573 -27.30 38.17 13.69
C PRO A 573 -26.66 36.77 13.74
N GLU A 574 -26.44 36.18 12.57
CA GLU A 574 -25.82 34.87 12.46
C GLU A 574 -24.37 34.88 12.96
N ALA A 575 -23.98 33.81 13.65
CA ALA A 575 -22.59 33.52 13.93
C ALA A 575 -21.92 32.97 12.67
N TYR A 576 -20.62 33.21 12.50
CA TYR A 576 -19.87 32.66 11.38
C TYR A 576 -18.57 32.03 11.87
N THR A 577 -18.37 30.75 11.52
CA THR A 577 -17.07 30.11 11.72
C THR A 577 -16.23 30.25 10.46
N ASP A 578 -15.18 31.06 10.53
CA ASP A 578 -14.28 31.33 9.42
C ASP A 578 -13.10 30.36 9.44
N PHE A 579 -13.02 29.49 8.43
CA PHE A 579 -11.93 28.51 8.33
C PHE A 579 -10.64 29.14 7.79
N ILE A 580 -10.76 30.18 6.96
CA ILE A 580 -9.63 30.87 6.34
C ILE A 580 -8.95 31.82 7.33
N ALA A 581 -9.72 32.57 8.11
CA ALA A 581 -9.17 33.42 9.15
C ALA A 581 -8.45 32.61 10.24
N ALA A 582 -8.95 31.41 10.54
CA ALA A 582 -8.36 30.53 11.56
C ALA A 582 -7.11 29.78 11.09
N GLY A 583 -7.14 29.22 9.87
CA GLY A 583 -6.09 28.32 9.37
C GLY A 583 -5.32 28.80 8.14
N GLY A 584 -5.61 29.99 7.62
CA GLY A 584 -4.99 30.53 6.40
C GLY A 584 -5.66 30.08 5.08
N PRO A 585 -5.16 30.56 3.92
CA PRO A 585 -5.81 30.39 2.61
C PRO A 585 -6.03 28.93 2.16
N GLY A 586 -5.28 27.98 2.70
CA GLY A 586 -5.39 26.56 2.37
C GLY A 586 -6.34 25.75 3.27
N SER A 587 -7.01 26.39 4.23
CA SER A 587 -7.75 25.71 5.31
C SER A 587 -9.25 25.55 5.05
N HIS A 588 -9.69 25.73 3.81
CA HIS A 588 -11.05 25.42 3.40
C HIS A 588 -11.33 23.91 3.50
N ALA A 589 -12.61 23.59 3.70
CA ALA A 589 -13.17 22.24 3.62
C ALA A 589 -13.96 22.09 2.31
N TRP A 590 -14.79 21.05 2.21
CA TRP A 590 -15.60 20.76 1.02
C TRP A 590 -17.08 20.54 1.37
N ASN A 591 -17.97 20.94 0.47
CA ASN A 591 -19.31 20.36 0.37
C ASN A 591 -19.31 19.34 -0.78
N VAL A 592 -19.63 18.09 -0.47
CA VAL A 592 -19.45 16.96 -1.37
C VAL A 592 -20.75 16.25 -1.68
N VAL A 593 -20.84 15.67 -2.88
CA VAL A 593 -21.83 14.62 -3.15
C VAL A 593 -21.28 13.32 -2.59
N ARG A 594 -21.92 12.78 -1.54
CA ARG A 594 -21.36 11.66 -0.77
C ARG A 594 -21.17 10.37 -1.54
N SER A 595 -22.00 10.10 -2.55
CA SER A 595 -21.83 8.93 -3.42
C SER A 595 -20.52 8.95 -4.20
N GLU A 596 -19.99 10.13 -4.49
CA GLU A 596 -18.73 10.31 -5.21
C GLU A 596 -17.56 10.37 -4.23
N ALA A 597 -17.66 11.15 -3.16
CA ALA A 597 -16.61 11.25 -2.15
C ALA A 597 -16.31 9.89 -1.49
N ASP A 598 -17.33 9.12 -1.08
CA ASP A 598 -17.14 7.79 -0.51
C ASP A 598 -16.51 6.84 -1.54
N HIS A 599 -16.89 6.92 -2.82
CA HIS A 599 -16.35 6.07 -3.88
C HIS A 599 -14.87 6.39 -4.19
N ILE A 600 -14.50 7.68 -4.16
CA ILE A 600 -13.11 8.13 -4.28
C ILE A 600 -12.29 7.54 -3.11
N MET A 601 -12.77 7.67 -1.88
CA MET A 601 -12.09 7.12 -0.70
C MET A 601 -11.96 5.59 -0.76
N PHE A 602 -13.03 4.90 -1.15
CA PHE A 602 -13.06 3.44 -1.28
C PHE A 602 -12.05 2.93 -2.31
N LYS A 603 -12.03 3.55 -3.50
CA LYS A 603 -11.03 3.25 -4.54
C LYS A 603 -9.61 3.54 -4.06
N HIS A 604 -9.44 4.64 -3.33
CA HIS A 604 -8.14 5.04 -2.83
C HIS A 604 -7.58 4.07 -1.78
N ALA A 605 -8.43 3.45 -0.96
CA ALA A 605 -8.00 2.33 -0.12
C ALA A 605 -7.40 1.18 -0.96
N GLY A 606 -8.03 0.86 -2.09
CA GLY A 606 -7.52 -0.11 -3.06
C GLY A 606 -6.19 0.28 -3.70
N GLU A 607 -6.02 1.55 -4.06
CA GLU A 607 -4.76 2.09 -4.58
C GLU A 607 -3.61 2.04 -3.56
N ASN A 608 -3.92 2.16 -2.27
CA ASN A 608 -2.96 2.02 -1.17
C ASN A 608 -2.62 0.55 -0.83
N GLY A 609 -3.24 -0.42 -1.52
CA GLY A 609 -2.94 -1.85 -1.39
C GLY A 609 -3.98 -2.67 -0.62
N ALA A 610 -5.08 -2.07 -0.16
CA ALA A 610 -6.18 -2.84 0.42
C ALA A 610 -6.91 -3.64 -0.68
N GLN A 611 -7.42 -4.82 -0.34
CA GLN A 611 -8.26 -5.61 -1.23
C GLN A 611 -9.73 -5.19 -1.00
N VAL A 612 -10.27 -4.35 -1.87
CA VAL A 612 -11.59 -3.72 -1.68
C VAL A 612 -12.66 -4.40 -2.52
N PHE A 613 -13.81 -4.70 -1.90
CA PHE A 613 -14.94 -5.39 -2.54
C PHE A 613 -16.26 -4.74 -2.14
N ASP A 614 -17.03 -4.29 -3.13
CA ASP A 614 -18.38 -3.75 -2.94
C ASP A 614 -19.45 -4.78 -3.36
N GLY A 615 -20.70 -4.56 -2.93
CA GLY A 615 -21.79 -5.53 -3.10
C GLY A 615 -21.64 -6.83 -2.30
N VAL A 616 -20.76 -6.84 -1.29
CA VAL A 616 -20.42 -7.97 -0.41
C VAL A 616 -20.86 -7.67 1.02
N LYS A 617 -21.97 -8.26 1.43
CA LYS A 617 -22.51 -8.10 2.78
C LYS A 617 -21.90 -9.13 3.73
N VAL A 618 -21.29 -8.67 4.82
CA VAL A 618 -20.94 -9.53 5.96
C VAL A 618 -22.22 -9.84 6.77
N ASN A 619 -22.43 -11.12 7.06
CA ASN A 619 -23.66 -11.63 7.67
C ASN A 619 -23.47 -12.02 9.13
N ASN A 620 -22.42 -12.78 9.45
CA ASN A 620 -22.09 -13.21 10.79
C ASN A 620 -20.57 -13.16 11.01
N ILE A 621 -20.17 -12.86 12.24
CA ILE A 621 -18.82 -12.97 12.78
C ILE A 621 -18.81 -14.15 13.76
N GLU A 622 -17.76 -14.97 13.69
CA GLU A 622 -17.47 -16.03 14.65
C GLU A 622 -16.39 -15.57 15.63
N PHE A 623 -16.55 -15.97 16.88
CA PHE A 623 -15.66 -15.60 17.97
C PHE A 623 -15.13 -16.85 18.67
N GLU A 624 -13.85 -16.82 19.03
CA GLU A 624 -13.17 -17.85 19.82
C GLU A 624 -12.81 -17.32 21.21
N GLN A 625 -12.95 -18.15 22.22
CA GLN A 625 -12.54 -17.82 23.58
C GLN A 625 -11.01 -17.85 23.68
N VAL A 626 -10.42 -16.88 24.40
CA VAL A 626 -8.97 -16.78 24.58
C VAL A 626 -8.66 -16.83 26.08
N ASP A 627 -7.97 -17.87 26.52
CA ASP A 627 -7.53 -18.02 27.90
C ASP A 627 -6.48 -16.95 28.27
N GLY A 628 -6.60 -16.36 29.46
CA GLY A 628 -5.60 -15.45 30.01
C GLY A 628 -5.74 -13.97 29.60
N MET A 629 -6.85 -13.58 28.96
CA MET A 629 -7.16 -12.16 28.74
C MET A 629 -7.75 -11.53 30.01
N THR A 630 -6.93 -10.81 30.78
CA THR A 630 -7.38 -9.98 31.90
C THR A 630 -7.93 -8.65 31.38
N VAL A 631 -9.18 -8.65 30.97
CA VAL A 631 -9.94 -7.44 30.59
C VAL A 631 -11.09 -7.25 31.56
N ASP A 632 -11.69 -6.06 31.57
CA ASP A 632 -13.02 -5.83 32.15
C ASP A 632 -13.98 -6.97 31.76
N PRO A 633 -14.62 -7.66 32.73
CA PRO A 633 -15.54 -8.78 32.48
C PRO A 633 -16.64 -8.48 31.46
N SER A 634 -17.03 -7.20 31.30
CA SER A 634 -18.03 -6.77 30.31
C SER A 634 -17.55 -6.81 28.85
N LEU A 635 -16.23 -6.87 28.62
CA LEU A 635 -15.60 -6.93 27.30
C LEU A 635 -15.05 -8.33 26.94
N THR A 636 -14.95 -9.24 27.92
CA THR A 636 -14.38 -10.59 27.76
C THR A 636 -15.36 -11.63 27.23
N GLU A 637 -16.67 -11.50 27.49
CA GLU A 637 -17.64 -12.56 27.14
C GLU A 637 -17.73 -12.85 25.63
N LEU A 638 -17.42 -11.87 24.78
CA LEU A 638 -17.56 -12.00 23.34
C LEU A 638 -16.49 -12.92 22.72
N GLY A 639 -15.30 -13.00 23.30
CA GLY A 639 -14.13 -13.66 22.70
C GLY A 639 -13.46 -12.84 21.57
N ARG A 640 -12.43 -13.42 20.96
CA ARG A 640 -11.70 -12.85 19.81
C ARG A 640 -12.46 -13.16 18.51
N PRO A 641 -12.74 -12.18 17.64
CA PRO A 641 -13.31 -12.47 16.33
C PRO A 641 -12.24 -13.12 15.43
N VAL A 642 -12.59 -14.23 14.78
CA VAL A 642 -11.63 -15.04 13.99
C VAL A 642 -12.07 -15.25 12.54
N SER A 643 -13.37 -15.18 12.27
CA SER A 643 -13.92 -15.39 10.93
C SER A 643 -15.19 -14.58 10.72
N ALA A 644 -15.54 -14.35 9.45
CA ALA A 644 -16.81 -13.78 9.06
C ALA A 644 -17.36 -14.47 7.81
N THR A 645 -18.67 -14.67 7.80
CA THR A 645 -19.42 -15.14 6.62
C THR A 645 -19.93 -13.96 5.83
N TRP A 646 -19.85 -14.07 4.50
CA TRP A 646 -20.28 -13.01 3.58
C TRP A 646 -21.18 -13.54 2.48
N SER A 647 -21.95 -12.64 1.87
CA SER A 647 -22.77 -12.92 0.68
C SER A 647 -22.67 -11.79 -0.35
N ARG A 648 -22.50 -12.14 -1.61
CA ARG A 648 -22.50 -11.21 -2.74
C ARG A 648 -23.93 -11.02 -3.26
N LYS A 649 -24.46 -9.80 -3.20
CA LYS A 649 -25.88 -9.52 -3.56
C LYS A 649 -26.18 -9.85 -5.02
N ALA A 650 -25.26 -9.57 -5.94
CA ALA A 650 -25.48 -9.71 -7.38
C ALA A 650 -25.52 -11.17 -7.86
N THR A 651 -24.73 -12.06 -7.27
CA THR A 651 -24.59 -13.46 -7.71
C THR A 651 -25.24 -14.46 -6.76
N GLY A 652 -25.56 -14.06 -5.53
CA GLY A 652 -25.98 -14.97 -4.46
C GLY A 652 -24.84 -15.81 -3.88
N GLU A 653 -23.60 -15.62 -4.35
CA GLU A 653 -22.40 -16.29 -3.85
C GLU A 653 -22.21 -16.03 -2.36
N ARG A 654 -21.76 -17.06 -1.63
CA ARG A 654 -21.48 -16.99 -0.20
C ARG A 654 -20.10 -17.57 0.06
N GLY A 655 -19.46 -17.07 1.10
CA GLY A 655 -18.20 -17.62 1.56
C GLY A 655 -17.89 -17.20 2.98
N MET A 656 -16.67 -17.53 3.38
CA MET A 656 -16.11 -17.22 4.68
C MET A 656 -14.71 -16.66 4.50
N ILE A 657 -14.35 -15.71 5.34
CA ILE A 657 -13.00 -15.15 5.43
C ILE A 657 -12.53 -15.23 6.89
N THR A 658 -11.32 -15.71 7.11
CA THR A 658 -10.65 -15.68 8.41
C THR A 658 -9.76 -14.45 8.54
N PHE A 659 -9.56 -13.96 9.77
CA PHE A 659 -8.76 -12.76 10.01
C PHE A 659 -8.18 -12.71 11.42
N GLU A 660 -7.17 -11.87 11.62
CA GLU A 660 -6.58 -11.66 12.95
C GLU A 660 -7.26 -10.53 13.72
N TYR A 661 -7.69 -9.47 13.02
CA TYR A 661 -8.38 -8.29 13.55
C TYR A 661 -9.63 -7.96 12.73
N LEU A 662 -10.63 -7.40 13.40
CA LEU A 662 -11.85 -6.89 12.81
C LEU A 662 -12.00 -5.38 13.06
N VAL A 663 -12.33 -4.62 12.03
CA VAL A 663 -12.78 -3.22 12.14
C VAL A 663 -14.24 -3.14 11.68
N ASP A 664 -15.16 -2.88 12.62
CA ASP A 664 -16.55 -2.60 12.31
C ASP A 664 -16.71 -1.12 11.92
N ALA A 665 -16.90 -0.89 10.62
CA ALA A 665 -17.16 0.40 10.01
C ALA A 665 -18.52 0.40 9.28
N THR A 666 -19.48 -0.42 9.72
CA THR A 666 -20.78 -0.65 9.05
C THR A 666 -21.76 0.52 9.14
N GLY A 667 -21.26 1.70 9.52
CA GLY A 667 -22.06 2.90 9.73
C GLY A 667 -23.19 2.65 10.72
N ARG A 668 -24.36 3.25 10.47
CA ARG A 668 -25.51 3.18 11.38
C ARG A 668 -26.00 1.76 11.68
N ALA A 669 -25.69 0.77 10.83
CA ALA A 669 -26.03 -0.62 11.10
C ALA A 669 -25.32 -1.13 12.37
N GLY A 670 -24.08 -0.68 12.62
CA GLY A 670 -23.27 -1.02 13.80
C GLY A 670 -23.31 -2.51 14.11
N LEU A 671 -22.85 -3.34 13.19
CA LEU A 671 -22.94 -4.80 13.23
C LEU A 671 -22.57 -5.35 14.61
N VAL A 672 -21.46 -4.90 15.17
CA VAL A 672 -20.95 -5.35 16.47
C VAL A 672 -21.74 -4.73 17.62
N SER A 673 -21.89 -3.40 17.64
CA SER A 673 -22.58 -2.70 18.73
C SER A 673 -24.05 -3.07 18.90
N THR A 674 -24.72 -3.50 17.83
CA THR A 674 -26.15 -3.83 17.84
C THR A 674 -26.43 -5.33 17.96
N LYS A 675 -25.68 -6.19 17.25
CA LYS A 675 -25.96 -7.62 17.20
C LYS A 675 -25.22 -8.41 18.28
N TYR A 676 -23.97 -8.05 18.54
CA TYR A 676 -23.03 -8.83 19.35
C TYR A 676 -22.89 -8.23 20.75
N MET A 677 -22.30 -7.04 20.86
CA MET A 677 -22.09 -6.37 22.16
C MET A 677 -23.37 -5.78 22.76
N LYS A 678 -24.37 -5.46 21.93
CA LYS A 678 -25.65 -4.83 22.35
C LYS A 678 -25.45 -3.64 23.29
N ASN A 679 -24.41 -2.85 23.03
CA ASN A 679 -23.91 -1.84 23.95
C ASN A 679 -24.25 -0.40 23.51
N ARG A 680 -25.03 -0.24 22.42
CA ARG A 680 -25.50 1.05 21.92
C ARG A 680 -26.62 1.61 22.80
N ARG A 681 -26.51 2.89 23.18
CA ARG A 681 -27.50 3.65 23.96
C ARG A 681 -27.87 4.94 23.24
N TYR A 682 -29.15 5.17 23.05
CA TYR A 682 -29.68 6.38 22.39
C TYR A 682 -29.78 7.55 23.35
N ASN A 683 -29.37 8.74 22.88
CA ASN A 683 -29.48 9.98 23.63
C ASN A 683 -30.94 10.47 23.65
N GLN A 684 -31.61 10.35 24.78
CA GLN A 684 -33.04 10.72 24.88
C GLN A 684 -33.26 12.23 24.64
N GLY A 685 -32.31 13.08 25.03
CA GLY A 685 -32.37 14.53 24.82
C GLY A 685 -32.18 14.99 23.37
N LEU A 686 -31.72 14.11 22.47
CA LEU A 686 -31.44 14.42 21.06
C LEU A 686 -32.27 13.55 20.10
N LYS A 687 -33.51 13.23 20.50
CA LYS A 687 -34.48 12.50 19.66
C LYS A 687 -35.06 13.39 18.55
N ASN A 688 -34.23 13.66 17.56
CA ASN A 688 -34.57 14.46 16.40
C ASN A 688 -34.95 13.58 15.20
N VAL A 689 -35.76 14.15 14.30
CA VAL A 689 -36.09 13.61 12.97
C VAL A 689 -35.64 14.63 11.92
N ALA A 690 -35.05 14.14 10.84
CA ALA A 690 -34.56 14.95 9.73
C ALA A 690 -35.35 14.56 8.49
N SER A 691 -35.82 15.55 7.74
CA SER A 691 -36.39 15.36 6.40
C SER A 691 -35.69 16.31 5.44
N TRP A 692 -35.21 15.82 4.30
CA TRP A 692 -34.42 16.62 3.38
C TRP A 692 -34.66 16.26 1.91
N GLY A 693 -34.30 17.20 1.04
CA GLY A 693 -34.37 17.06 -0.41
C GLY A 693 -33.31 17.92 -1.10
N TYR A 694 -33.19 17.73 -2.41
CA TYR A 694 -32.23 18.42 -3.26
C TYR A 694 -32.94 19.42 -4.16
N TRP A 695 -32.52 20.68 -4.09
CA TRP A 695 -33.13 21.78 -4.82
C TRP A 695 -32.21 22.27 -5.93
N SER A 696 -32.73 22.55 -7.12
CA SER A 696 -32.01 23.27 -8.17
C SER A 696 -32.32 24.77 -8.08
N ASN A 697 -31.42 25.61 -8.61
CA ASN A 697 -31.62 27.07 -8.71
C ASN A 697 -31.87 27.79 -7.38
N ALA A 698 -31.40 27.22 -6.26
CA ALA A 698 -31.34 27.94 -4.99
C ALA A 698 -30.33 29.09 -5.08
N GLY A 699 -30.65 30.22 -4.45
CA GLY A 699 -29.76 31.35 -4.27
C GLY A 699 -28.55 30.98 -3.41
N SER A 700 -27.49 31.77 -3.55
CA SER A 700 -26.27 31.62 -2.76
C SER A 700 -26.37 32.43 -1.48
N TYR A 701 -25.96 31.87 -0.35
CA TYR A 701 -25.81 32.64 0.89
C TYR A 701 -24.64 33.62 0.73
N GLY A 702 -24.77 34.82 1.29
CA GLY A 702 -23.65 35.77 1.42
C GLY A 702 -23.13 36.37 0.10
N VAL A 703 -23.97 36.50 -0.94
CA VAL A 703 -23.59 37.07 -2.25
C VAL A 703 -22.82 38.38 -2.11
N GLY A 704 -21.68 38.49 -2.80
CA GLY A 704 -20.83 39.67 -2.78
C GLY A 704 -19.94 39.79 -1.53
N THR A 705 -19.91 38.77 -0.67
CA THR A 705 -19.03 38.69 0.50
C THR A 705 -18.06 37.51 0.38
N PRO A 706 -16.98 37.45 1.18
CA PRO A 706 -16.12 36.26 1.23
C PRO A 706 -16.81 34.96 1.66
N ARG A 707 -18.05 35.05 2.18
CA ARG A 707 -18.88 33.92 2.64
C ARG A 707 -19.78 33.36 1.53
N GLU A 708 -19.65 33.86 0.31
CA GLU A 708 -20.49 33.48 -0.81
C GLU A 708 -20.40 31.97 -1.09
N GLY A 709 -21.55 31.28 -1.04
CA GLY A 709 -21.63 29.84 -1.29
C GLY A 709 -21.27 28.95 -0.09
N ASP A 710 -21.03 29.53 1.09
CA ASP A 710 -20.87 28.73 2.31
C ASP A 710 -22.22 28.16 2.80
N PRO A 711 -22.20 27.02 3.51
CA PRO A 711 -23.38 26.48 4.17
C PRO A 711 -24.02 27.47 5.15
N TYR A 712 -25.36 27.48 5.15
CA TYR A 712 -26.16 28.31 6.04
C TYR A 712 -27.13 27.43 6.85
N PHE A 713 -27.17 27.69 8.16
CA PHE A 713 -27.94 26.96 9.14
C PHE A 713 -28.81 27.94 9.91
N GLU A 714 -30.12 27.72 9.93
CA GLU A 714 -31.07 28.64 10.56
C GLU A 714 -32.02 27.90 11.50
N ALA A 715 -32.14 28.40 12.72
CA ALA A 715 -33.12 27.95 13.69
C ALA A 715 -34.55 28.27 13.21
N ILE A 716 -35.47 27.33 13.46
CA ILE A 716 -36.90 27.57 13.24
C ILE A 716 -37.35 28.56 14.33
N GLU A 717 -38.13 29.58 13.96
CA GLU A 717 -38.49 30.71 14.83
C GLU A 717 -39.16 30.29 16.16
N ASP A 718 -39.91 29.19 16.15
CA ASP A 718 -40.54 28.63 17.35
C ASP A 718 -39.60 27.76 18.22
N GLY A 719 -38.31 27.69 17.90
CA GLY A 719 -37.31 26.89 18.62
C GLY A 719 -37.51 25.38 18.50
N SER A 720 -38.38 24.89 17.61
CA SER A 720 -38.68 23.45 17.48
C SER A 720 -37.55 22.66 16.80
N GLY A 721 -36.61 23.34 16.16
CA GLY A 721 -35.55 22.73 15.37
C GLY A 721 -34.80 23.75 14.53
N TRP A 722 -34.21 23.30 13.42
CA TRP A 722 -33.38 24.09 12.52
C TRP A 722 -33.38 23.52 11.10
N VAL A 723 -32.89 24.31 10.15
CA VAL A 723 -32.82 23.98 8.74
C VAL A 723 -31.38 24.17 8.24
N TRP A 724 -30.87 23.23 7.44
CA TRP A 724 -29.61 23.39 6.71
C TRP A 724 -29.84 23.76 5.25
N LEU A 725 -28.88 24.49 4.68
CA LEU A 725 -28.71 24.73 3.26
C LEU A 725 -27.24 24.51 2.90
N ILE A 726 -26.96 23.48 2.09
CA ILE A 726 -25.61 23.08 1.72
C ILE A 726 -25.52 23.00 0.18
N PRO A 727 -24.81 23.93 -0.48
CA PRO A 727 -24.64 23.91 -1.93
C PRO A 727 -23.64 22.83 -2.35
N LEU A 728 -23.93 22.14 -3.47
CA LEU A 728 -23.15 21.03 -4.00
C LEU A 728 -22.67 21.31 -5.43
N HIS A 729 -21.56 20.68 -5.81
CA HIS A 729 -20.90 20.96 -7.09
C HIS A 729 -21.69 20.53 -8.34
N ASN A 730 -22.71 19.67 -8.18
CA ASN A 730 -23.58 19.22 -9.27
C ASN A 730 -24.72 20.20 -9.59
N GLY A 731 -24.69 21.42 -9.04
CA GLY A 731 -25.71 22.45 -9.24
C GLY A 731 -26.96 22.28 -8.38
N THR A 732 -26.97 21.32 -7.45
CA THR A 732 -28.05 21.16 -6.46
C THR A 732 -27.65 21.68 -5.09
N THR A 733 -28.65 22.02 -4.29
CA THR A 733 -28.49 22.44 -2.90
C THR A 733 -29.26 21.47 -2.00
N SER A 734 -28.56 20.85 -1.06
CA SER A 734 -29.15 19.97 -0.05
C SER A 734 -29.81 20.83 1.02
N ILE A 735 -31.12 20.62 1.23
CA ILE A 735 -31.89 21.37 2.23
C ILE A 735 -32.65 20.40 3.11
N GLY A 736 -32.41 20.47 4.42
CA GLY A 736 -33.02 19.56 5.38
C GLY A 736 -33.52 20.26 6.61
N VAL A 737 -34.69 19.81 7.07
CA VAL A 737 -35.35 20.26 8.29
C VAL A 737 -35.08 19.23 9.37
N VAL A 738 -34.49 19.67 10.48
CA VAL A 738 -34.26 18.87 11.69
C VAL A 738 -35.15 19.39 12.80
N MET A 739 -35.94 18.50 13.40
CA MET A 739 -36.90 18.87 14.45
C MET A 739 -36.96 17.78 15.51
N ASN A 740 -37.32 18.11 16.74
CA ASN A 740 -37.63 17.11 17.74
C ASN A 740 -38.76 16.17 17.24
N GLN A 741 -38.59 14.86 17.40
CA GLN A 741 -39.48 13.83 16.86
C GLN A 741 -40.91 13.94 17.42
N ALA A 742 -41.06 14.26 18.71
CA ALA A 742 -42.37 14.43 19.34
C ALA A 742 -43.08 15.66 18.78
N THR A 743 -42.35 16.77 18.64
CA THR A 743 -42.87 18.02 18.05
C THR A 743 -43.27 17.84 16.58
N ALA A 744 -42.44 17.19 15.77
CA ALA A 744 -42.77 16.89 14.37
C ALA A 744 -44.00 15.98 14.24
N THR A 745 -44.17 15.03 15.16
CA THR A 745 -45.34 14.14 15.20
C THR A 745 -46.60 14.90 15.60
N ALA A 746 -46.52 15.76 16.62
CA ALA A 746 -47.62 16.61 17.06
C ALA A 746 -48.10 17.55 15.94
N LYS A 747 -47.16 18.28 15.31
CA LYS A 747 -47.47 19.20 14.20
C LYS A 747 -48.16 18.51 13.03
N LYS A 748 -47.69 17.33 12.62
CA LYS A 748 -48.35 16.53 11.56
C LYS A 748 -49.77 16.11 11.96
N ARG A 749 -49.96 15.69 13.22
CA ARG A 749 -51.28 15.26 13.70
C ARG A 749 -52.28 16.41 13.78
N GLU A 750 -51.84 17.57 14.26
CA GLU A 750 -52.69 18.76 14.43
C GLU A 750 -53.13 19.35 13.08
N THR A 751 -52.24 19.34 12.09
CA THR A 751 -52.50 19.94 10.77
C THR A 751 -53.05 18.95 9.74
N GLY A 752 -53.02 17.63 10.02
CA GLY A 752 -53.35 16.60 9.04
C GLY A 752 -52.35 16.52 7.87
N SER A 753 -51.17 17.13 8.02
CA SER A 753 -50.17 17.32 6.97
C SER A 753 -49.33 16.07 6.71
N THR A 754 -48.91 15.87 5.46
CA THR A 754 -47.88 14.88 5.13
C THR A 754 -46.50 15.35 5.60
N THR A 755 -45.50 14.45 5.62
CA THR A 755 -44.10 14.84 5.88
C THR A 755 -43.60 15.90 4.89
N LYS A 756 -44.06 15.84 3.63
CA LYS A 756 -43.70 16.81 2.60
C LYS A 756 -44.32 18.17 2.86
N ASP A 757 -45.58 18.21 3.28
CA ASP A 757 -46.26 19.46 3.62
C ASP A 757 -45.59 20.13 4.83
N LEU A 758 -45.28 19.36 5.89
CA LEU A 758 -44.56 19.88 7.07
C LEU A 758 -43.17 20.40 6.69
N TYR A 759 -42.43 19.68 5.84
CA TYR A 759 -41.11 20.09 5.36
C TYR A 759 -41.18 21.44 4.62
N LEU A 760 -42.10 21.56 3.65
CA LEU A 760 -42.28 22.78 2.86
C LEU A 760 -42.79 23.95 3.71
N ASP A 761 -43.74 23.71 4.61
CA ASP A 761 -44.26 24.73 5.51
C ASP A 761 -43.17 25.24 6.47
N THR A 762 -42.37 24.33 7.03
CA THR A 762 -41.25 24.71 7.90
C THR A 762 -40.22 25.57 7.17
N ILE A 763 -39.87 25.20 5.94
CA ILE A 763 -38.94 25.98 5.11
C ILE A 763 -39.49 27.38 4.81
N LYS A 764 -40.78 27.49 4.45
CA LYS A 764 -41.44 28.79 4.22
C LYS A 764 -41.42 29.68 5.46
N ASN A 765 -41.55 29.07 6.63
CA ASN A 765 -41.54 29.74 7.93
C ASN A 765 -40.11 29.88 8.51
N THR A 766 -39.08 29.73 7.69
CA THR A 766 -37.66 29.96 8.05
C THR A 766 -37.12 31.07 7.13
N PRO A 767 -37.23 32.36 7.52
CA PRO A 767 -37.13 33.49 6.59
C PRO A 767 -35.82 33.60 5.81
N GLY A 768 -34.66 33.38 6.46
CA GLY A 768 -33.37 33.48 5.76
C GLY A 768 -33.19 32.38 4.71
N ILE A 769 -33.60 31.15 5.01
CA ILE A 769 -33.64 30.05 4.05
C ILE A 769 -34.64 30.33 2.93
N TRP A 770 -35.87 30.76 3.27
CA TRP A 770 -36.93 30.98 2.28
C TRP A 770 -36.55 32.03 1.24
N GLN A 771 -35.86 33.10 1.64
CA GLN A 771 -35.37 34.14 0.72
C GLN A 771 -34.39 33.59 -0.33
N LEU A 772 -33.65 32.52 -0.01
CA LEU A 772 -32.74 31.85 -0.93
C LEU A 772 -33.46 30.89 -1.89
N LEU A 773 -34.77 30.71 -1.77
CA LEU A 773 -35.53 29.73 -2.55
C LEU A 773 -36.54 30.33 -3.54
N ASP A 774 -36.51 31.64 -3.79
CA ASP A 774 -37.44 32.35 -4.68
C ASP A 774 -37.57 31.70 -6.08
N LYS A 775 -36.47 31.18 -6.63
CA LYS A 775 -36.43 30.49 -7.94
C LYS A 775 -36.10 29.01 -7.83
N ALA A 776 -36.08 28.46 -6.61
CA ALA A 776 -35.61 27.11 -6.38
C ALA A 776 -36.71 26.08 -6.63
N GLU A 777 -36.32 24.92 -7.17
CA GLU A 777 -37.24 23.81 -7.42
C GLU A 777 -36.73 22.53 -6.75
N LEU A 778 -37.59 21.85 -6.00
CA LEU A 778 -37.26 20.56 -5.39
C LEU A 778 -37.21 19.47 -6.47
N GLN A 779 -36.01 18.96 -6.75
CA GLN A 779 -35.73 17.98 -7.81
C GLN A 779 -35.82 16.52 -7.34
N SER A 780 -35.83 16.27 -6.02
CA SER A 780 -35.81 14.92 -5.47
C SER A 780 -37.05 14.60 -4.65
N ASP A 781 -37.32 13.29 -4.50
CA ASP A 781 -38.15 12.83 -3.39
C ASP A 781 -37.51 13.20 -2.06
N LEU A 782 -38.35 13.46 -1.05
CA LEU A 782 -37.87 13.70 0.30
C LEU A 782 -37.36 12.40 0.92
N LYS A 783 -36.21 12.51 1.57
CA LYS A 783 -35.63 11.46 2.39
C LYS A 783 -35.80 11.85 3.86
N SER A 784 -35.80 10.86 4.73
CA SER A 784 -35.89 11.09 6.16
C SER A 784 -35.06 10.10 6.97
N ALA A 785 -34.69 10.53 8.16
CA ALA A 785 -34.02 9.73 9.17
C ALA A 785 -34.56 10.13 10.55
N SER A 786 -34.43 9.24 11.52
CA SER A 786 -34.60 9.49 12.96
C SER A 786 -33.56 8.66 13.71
N ASP A 787 -33.54 8.75 15.04
CA ASP A 787 -32.81 7.82 15.92
C ASP A 787 -31.34 7.64 15.50
N TRP A 788 -30.66 8.76 15.31
CA TRP A 788 -29.23 8.77 14.97
C TRP A 788 -28.34 9.11 16.17
N SER A 789 -28.88 9.75 17.20
CA SER A 789 -28.06 10.19 18.33
C SER A 789 -27.86 9.05 19.32
N TYR A 790 -26.66 8.47 19.34
CA TYR A 790 -26.31 7.34 20.21
C TYR A 790 -24.80 7.24 20.44
N ASN A 791 -24.42 6.52 21.48
CA ASN A 791 -23.05 6.08 21.73
C ASN A 791 -23.03 4.62 22.18
N ALA A 792 -21.87 3.98 22.03
CA ALA A 792 -21.61 2.64 22.54
C ALA A 792 -20.87 2.74 23.88
N SER A 793 -21.09 1.78 24.80
CA SER A 793 -20.40 1.83 26.08
C SER A 793 -18.90 1.55 26.01
N SER A 794 -18.46 0.91 24.93
CA SER A 794 -17.07 0.68 24.51
C SER A 794 -17.02 0.63 22.99
N TYR A 795 -15.87 1.05 22.42
CA TYR A 795 -15.62 1.08 20.98
C TYR A 795 -14.58 0.04 20.54
N ALA A 796 -14.14 -0.82 21.45
CA ALA A 796 -13.18 -1.87 21.16
C ALA A 796 -13.36 -3.06 22.13
N SER A 797 -12.84 -4.19 21.68
CA SER A 797 -12.56 -5.40 22.46
C SER A 797 -11.26 -5.98 21.88
N PRO A 798 -10.53 -6.89 22.55
CA PRO A 798 -9.31 -7.44 21.98
C PRO A 798 -9.51 -7.94 20.54
N TYR A 799 -8.64 -7.51 19.64
CA TYR A 799 -8.69 -7.77 18.19
C TYR A 799 -9.88 -7.18 17.42
N LEU A 800 -10.64 -6.29 18.05
CA LEU A 800 -11.83 -5.65 17.48
C LEU A 800 -11.83 -4.14 17.72
N ARG A 801 -12.09 -3.35 16.67
CA ARG A 801 -12.28 -1.89 16.74
C ARG A 801 -13.60 -1.49 16.09
N ILE A 802 -14.30 -0.51 16.64
CA ILE A 802 -15.58 0.00 16.15
C ILE A 802 -15.41 1.47 15.81
N VAL A 803 -15.68 1.86 14.55
CA VAL A 803 -15.36 3.18 14.03
C VAL A 803 -16.54 3.87 13.35
N GLY A 804 -16.55 5.19 13.38
CA GLY A 804 -17.63 6.04 12.87
C GLY A 804 -19.00 5.72 13.47
N ASP A 805 -20.05 5.87 12.67
CA ASP A 805 -21.45 5.64 13.06
C ASP A 805 -21.75 4.21 13.54
N ALA A 806 -20.83 3.24 13.37
CA ALA A 806 -20.99 1.93 14.00
C ALA A 806 -21.00 2.05 15.53
N GLY A 807 -20.16 2.94 16.07
CA GLY A 807 -20.04 3.19 17.50
C GLY A 807 -20.94 4.33 17.99
N CYS A 808 -20.81 5.53 17.40
CA CYS A 808 -21.49 6.73 17.89
C CYS A 808 -21.84 7.73 16.79
N PHE A 809 -22.88 8.52 17.03
CA PHE A 809 -23.26 9.68 16.24
C PHE A 809 -24.05 10.67 17.11
N ILE A 810 -23.94 11.97 16.82
CA ILE A 810 -24.47 13.04 17.68
C ILE A 810 -25.70 13.69 17.03
N ASP A 811 -25.47 14.65 16.14
CA ASP A 811 -26.47 15.47 15.45
C ASP A 811 -25.79 16.15 14.26
N PRO A 812 -26.48 16.42 13.13
CA PRO A 812 -25.84 17.02 11.96
C PRO A 812 -25.46 18.50 12.10
N PHE A 813 -25.87 19.21 13.16
CA PHE A 813 -25.75 20.69 13.27
C PHE A 813 -24.35 21.23 12.92
N PHE A 814 -23.28 20.69 13.52
CA PHE A 814 -21.90 21.12 13.25
C PHE A 814 -21.11 20.19 12.30
N SER A 815 -21.79 19.37 11.50
CA SER A 815 -21.15 18.54 10.46
C SER A 815 -20.02 17.60 10.96
N SER A 816 -20.10 17.10 12.20
CA SER A 816 -19.01 16.35 12.84
C SER A 816 -18.89 14.89 12.42
N GLY A 817 -19.91 14.30 11.79
CA GLY A 817 -19.98 12.85 11.55
C GLY A 817 -18.79 12.28 10.76
N VAL A 818 -18.42 12.91 9.64
CA VAL A 818 -17.29 12.42 8.82
C VAL A 818 -15.95 12.67 9.53
N HIS A 819 -15.81 13.76 10.28
CA HIS A 819 -14.63 13.99 11.09
C HIS A 819 -14.44 12.86 12.12
N LEU A 820 -15.47 12.53 12.91
CA LEU A 820 -15.44 11.44 13.88
C LEU A 820 -15.17 10.09 13.21
N ALA A 821 -15.71 9.87 12.01
CA ALA A 821 -15.44 8.69 11.20
C ALA A 821 -13.96 8.55 10.82
N LEU A 822 -13.30 9.62 10.36
CA LEU A 822 -11.87 9.57 10.00
C LEU A 822 -10.97 9.47 11.23
N ALA A 823 -11.26 10.24 12.28
CA ALA A 823 -10.50 10.22 13.53
C ALA A 823 -10.53 8.84 14.19
N SER A 824 -11.71 8.21 14.27
CA SER A 824 -11.83 6.83 14.79
C SER A 824 -11.21 5.79 13.85
N GLY A 825 -11.33 5.96 12.53
CA GLY A 825 -10.66 5.12 11.54
C GLY A 825 -9.13 5.14 11.68
N LEU A 826 -8.54 6.33 11.87
CA LEU A 826 -7.11 6.48 12.16
C LEU A 826 -6.73 5.79 13.48
N SER A 827 -7.52 6.02 14.53
CA SER A 827 -7.32 5.40 15.85
C SER A 827 -7.33 3.87 15.77
N ALA A 828 -8.21 3.28 14.95
CA ALA A 828 -8.22 1.83 14.72
C ALA A 828 -6.93 1.35 14.04
N ALA A 829 -6.54 1.98 12.93
CA ALA A 829 -5.31 1.62 12.23
C ALA A 829 -4.07 1.73 13.14
N LEU A 830 -3.99 2.81 13.90
CA LEU A 830 -2.90 3.11 14.81
C LEU A 830 -2.79 2.13 15.96
N THR A 831 -3.89 1.84 16.66
CA THR A 831 -3.88 0.93 17.81
C THR A 831 -3.65 -0.52 17.40
N ILE A 832 -4.16 -0.94 16.23
CA ILE A 832 -3.84 -2.26 15.66
C ILE A 832 -2.34 -2.38 15.38
N ARG A 833 -1.73 -1.36 14.74
CA ARG A 833 -0.29 -1.38 14.48
C ARG A 833 0.54 -1.30 15.75
N ALA A 834 0.12 -0.52 16.73
CA ALA A 834 0.79 -0.42 18.03
C ALA A 834 0.89 -1.79 18.72
N ALA A 835 -0.23 -2.52 18.78
CA ALA A 835 -0.27 -3.87 19.33
C ALA A 835 0.61 -4.86 18.52
N GLN A 836 0.48 -4.85 17.19
CA GLN A 836 1.27 -5.74 16.31
C GLN A 836 2.78 -5.49 16.36
N ARG A 837 3.20 -4.25 16.63
CA ARG A 837 4.61 -3.85 16.75
C ARG A 837 5.17 -4.06 18.15
N GLY A 838 4.31 -4.32 19.14
CA GLY A 838 4.69 -4.36 20.55
C GLY A 838 4.99 -2.99 21.15
N ASP A 839 4.46 -1.90 20.58
CA ASP A 839 4.53 -0.57 21.19
C ASP A 839 3.74 -0.55 22.52
N CYS A 840 2.63 -1.29 22.56
CA CYS A 840 1.83 -1.56 23.75
C CYS A 840 1.20 -2.96 23.63
N ASP A 841 0.64 -3.47 24.73
CA ASP A 841 -0.15 -4.70 24.68
C ASP A 841 -1.56 -4.45 24.09
N GLU A 842 -2.24 -5.53 23.71
CA GLU A 842 -3.57 -5.45 23.09
C GLU A 842 -4.60 -4.75 24.01
N GLN A 843 -4.44 -4.89 25.33
CA GLN A 843 -5.38 -4.32 26.28
C GLN A 843 -5.23 -2.80 26.39
N ALA A 844 -3.99 -2.31 26.41
CA ALA A 844 -3.68 -0.90 26.33
C ALA A 844 -4.15 -0.32 25.00
N ALA A 845 -3.99 -1.04 23.89
CA ALA A 845 -4.50 -0.63 22.58
C ALA A 845 -6.04 -0.51 22.53
N VAL A 846 -6.77 -1.45 23.17
CA VAL A 846 -8.23 -1.42 23.32
C VAL A 846 -8.67 -0.22 24.15
N SER A 847 -8.05 -0.02 25.33
CA SER A 847 -8.33 1.12 26.22
C SER A 847 -8.12 2.45 25.50
N TRP A 848 -6.97 2.59 24.84
CA TRP A 848 -6.60 3.80 24.11
C TRP A 848 -7.60 4.13 23.00
N HIS A 849 -7.98 3.13 22.19
CA HIS A 849 -8.97 3.33 21.13
C HIS A 849 -10.32 3.80 21.69
N SER A 850 -10.84 3.09 22.69
CA SER A 850 -12.14 3.42 23.29
C SER A 850 -12.17 4.81 23.91
N LYS A 851 -11.11 5.19 24.64
CA LYS A 851 -10.99 6.54 25.23
C LYS A 851 -10.89 7.62 24.15
N LYS A 852 -10.07 7.43 23.12
CA LYS A 852 -9.92 8.42 22.03
C LYS A 852 -11.24 8.66 21.30
N VAL A 853 -12.00 7.61 21.01
CA VAL A 853 -13.32 7.74 20.36
C VAL A 853 -14.33 8.41 21.30
N ALA A 854 -14.34 8.05 22.58
CA ALA A 854 -15.22 8.65 23.58
C ALA A 854 -14.93 10.15 23.78
N GLU A 855 -13.66 10.54 23.90
CA GLU A 855 -13.26 11.94 24.06
C GLU A 855 -13.71 12.82 22.88
N GLY A 856 -13.43 12.37 21.65
CA GLY A 856 -13.85 13.09 20.44
C GLY A 856 -15.38 13.24 20.37
N TYR A 857 -16.12 12.17 20.65
CA TYR A 857 -17.58 12.21 20.72
C TYR A 857 -18.10 13.20 21.78
N THR A 858 -17.57 13.14 23.01
CA THR A 858 -18.04 13.96 24.13
C THR A 858 -17.80 15.45 23.90
N ARG A 859 -16.63 15.83 23.34
CA ARG A 859 -16.34 17.24 22.99
C ARG A 859 -17.39 17.81 22.04
N PHE A 860 -17.68 17.11 20.94
CA PHE A 860 -18.71 17.54 19.99
C PHE A 860 -20.12 17.50 20.59
N LEU A 861 -20.43 16.51 21.42
CA LEU A 861 -21.74 16.39 22.07
C LEU A 861 -22.05 17.62 22.91
N LEU A 862 -21.09 18.08 23.73
CA LEU A 862 -21.25 19.27 24.57
C LEU A 862 -21.56 20.51 23.72
N VAL A 863 -20.74 20.78 22.71
CA VAL A 863 -20.91 21.96 21.83
C VAL A 863 -22.25 21.93 21.10
N VAL A 864 -22.64 20.77 20.55
CA VAL A 864 -23.93 20.58 19.89
C VAL A 864 -25.08 20.80 20.87
N MET A 865 -25.02 20.20 22.06
CA MET A 865 -26.09 20.35 23.05
C MET A 865 -26.24 21.80 23.50
N SER A 866 -25.15 22.54 23.70
CA SER A 866 -25.21 23.96 24.09
C SER A 866 -25.86 24.83 23.00
N ALA A 867 -25.54 24.58 21.72
CA ALA A 867 -26.18 25.26 20.59
C ALA A 867 -27.66 24.90 20.43
N LEU A 868 -28.02 23.62 20.54
CA LEU A 868 -29.42 23.19 20.47
C LEU A 868 -30.23 23.70 21.67
N LYS A 869 -29.61 23.81 22.85
CA LYS A 869 -30.24 24.45 24.02
C LYS A 869 -30.56 25.91 23.73
N GLN A 870 -29.62 26.67 23.17
CA GLN A 870 -29.86 28.05 22.75
C GLN A 870 -31.03 28.17 21.77
N ILE A 871 -31.12 27.29 20.76
CA ILE A 871 -32.24 27.24 19.81
C ILE A 871 -33.57 27.00 20.54
N SER A 872 -33.60 26.02 21.45
CA SER A 872 -34.82 25.66 22.18
C SER A 872 -35.29 26.74 23.17
N ASP A 873 -34.34 27.46 23.79
CA ASP A 873 -34.60 28.54 24.76
C ASP A 873 -34.74 29.92 24.08
N ARG A 874 -34.62 29.98 22.74
CA ARG A 874 -34.86 31.14 21.87
C ARG A 874 -34.04 32.37 22.27
N GLU A 875 -34.68 33.43 22.77
CA GLU A 875 -34.05 34.71 23.13
C GLU A 875 -33.41 34.69 24.52
N LYS A 876 -33.59 33.61 25.30
CA LYS A 876 -32.92 33.50 26.60
C LYS A 876 -31.40 33.37 26.38
N PRO A 877 -30.59 34.12 27.12
CA PRO A 877 -29.13 34.03 27.02
C PRO A 877 -28.63 32.67 27.56
N VAL A 878 -28.27 31.75 26.66
CA VAL A 878 -27.62 30.46 26.99
C VAL A 878 -26.15 30.49 26.57
N LEU A 879 -25.86 31.02 25.38
CA LEU A 879 -24.51 31.14 24.82
C LEU A 879 -23.96 32.58 24.85
N THR A 880 -24.76 33.54 25.26
CA THR A 880 -24.41 34.97 25.28
C THR A 880 -24.63 35.53 26.67
N ASP A 881 -23.85 36.51 27.07
CA ASP A 881 -24.19 37.36 28.22
C ASP A 881 -25.29 38.38 27.86
N TRP A 882 -25.90 39.02 28.86
CA TRP A 882 -27.07 39.91 28.67
C TRP A 882 -26.80 41.13 27.77
N ASP A 883 -25.54 41.52 27.61
CA ASP A 883 -25.06 42.69 26.87
C ASP A 883 -24.44 42.34 25.50
N GLU A 884 -24.40 41.08 25.09
CA GLU A 884 -23.82 40.68 23.80
C GLU A 884 -24.83 40.78 22.65
N ASP A 885 -24.45 41.44 21.56
CA ASP A 885 -25.28 41.59 20.35
C ASP A 885 -25.18 40.42 19.35
N SER A 886 -24.24 39.49 19.53
CA SER A 886 -23.99 38.37 18.61
C SER A 886 -23.48 37.12 19.34
N PHE A 887 -23.40 35.98 18.64
CA PHE A 887 -22.85 34.73 19.18
C PHE A 887 -21.35 34.52 18.90
N ASN A 888 -20.64 35.54 18.40
CA ASN A 888 -19.25 35.36 17.94
C ASN A 888 -18.32 34.86 19.05
N ARG A 889 -18.45 35.37 20.28
CA ARG A 889 -17.65 34.91 21.43
C ARG A 889 -17.87 33.42 21.72
N ALA A 890 -19.12 32.96 21.72
CA ALA A 890 -19.43 31.55 21.90
C ALA A 890 -18.82 30.68 20.78
N PHE A 891 -18.86 31.17 19.54
CA PHE A 891 -18.28 30.47 18.40
C PHE A 891 -16.75 30.47 18.41
N ASP A 892 -16.11 31.47 19.01
CA ASP A 892 -14.66 31.47 19.26
C ASP A 892 -14.27 30.36 20.25
N PHE A 893 -15.07 30.15 21.31
CA PHE A 893 -14.91 28.98 22.19
C PHE A 893 -15.17 27.67 21.45
N PHE A 894 -16.22 27.59 20.62
CA PHE A 894 -16.52 26.35 19.89
C PHE A 894 -15.49 26.00 18.81
N ARG A 895 -14.77 27.00 18.29
CA ARG A 895 -13.88 26.91 17.13
C ARG A 895 -12.94 25.70 17.16
N PRO A 896 -12.21 25.38 18.25
CA PRO A 896 -11.29 24.25 18.27
C PRO A 896 -11.98 22.90 18.00
N ILE A 897 -13.23 22.77 18.43
CA ILE A 897 -14.04 21.55 18.27
C ILE A 897 -14.73 21.57 16.91
N ILE A 898 -15.45 22.64 16.55
CA ILE A 898 -16.26 22.67 15.31
C ILE A 898 -15.43 22.78 14.03
N GLN A 899 -14.13 23.10 14.12
CA GLN A 899 -13.19 22.97 13.00
C GLN A 899 -12.40 21.64 13.04
N GLY A 900 -12.49 20.91 14.16
CA GLY A 900 -11.78 19.67 14.44
C GLY A 900 -10.28 19.85 14.66
N THR A 901 -9.82 21.07 14.93
CA THR A 901 -8.41 21.39 15.19
C THR A 901 -7.93 20.81 16.52
N ALA A 902 -8.84 20.56 17.47
CA ALA A 902 -8.56 19.82 18.70
C ALA A 902 -8.03 18.39 18.49
N ASP A 903 -8.17 17.83 17.28
CA ASP A 903 -7.67 16.49 16.93
C ASP A 903 -6.52 16.51 15.89
N VAL A 904 -6.12 17.69 15.37
CA VAL A 904 -5.12 17.79 14.29
C VAL A 904 -4.10 18.94 14.41
N ASP A 905 -4.36 19.99 15.18
CA ASP A 905 -3.53 21.20 15.28
C ASP A 905 -2.57 21.14 16.49
N LYS A 906 -1.34 21.63 16.29
CA LYS A 906 -0.24 21.63 17.25
C LYS A 906 -0.24 22.86 18.17
N SER A 907 -0.91 23.93 17.75
CA SER A 907 -0.79 25.26 18.37
C SER A 907 -1.80 25.53 19.49
N LEU A 908 -2.84 24.70 19.57
CA LEU A 908 -3.87 24.80 20.59
C LEU A 908 -3.32 24.39 21.96
N THR A 909 -3.46 25.29 22.93
CA THR A 909 -3.08 25.05 24.31
C THR A 909 -4.16 24.26 25.03
N GLN A 910 -3.76 23.42 26.00
CA GLN A 910 -4.69 22.68 26.86
C GLN A 910 -5.73 23.58 27.53
N ALA A 911 -5.33 24.81 27.85
CA ALA A 911 -6.19 25.82 28.45
C ALA A 911 -7.35 26.23 27.53
N GLU A 912 -7.15 26.32 26.21
CA GLU A 912 -8.21 26.71 25.26
C GLU A 912 -9.30 25.63 25.15
N ILE A 913 -8.92 24.35 25.14
CA ILE A 913 -9.87 23.24 25.12
C ILE A 913 -10.64 23.15 26.45
N ALA A 914 -9.96 23.29 27.58
CA ALA A 914 -10.60 23.30 28.89
C ALA A 914 -11.62 24.44 29.04
N GLN A 915 -11.26 25.66 28.62
CA GLN A 915 -12.17 26.81 28.61
C GLN A 915 -13.42 26.56 27.76
N THR A 916 -13.27 25.86 26.62
CA THR A 916 -14.39 25.49 25.76
C THR A 916 -15.36 24.55 26.48
N ILE A 917 -14.82 23.53 27.17
CA ILE A 917 -15.62 22.57 27.93
C ILE A 917 -16.33 23.28 29.08
N ASP A 918 -15.62 24.10 29.86
CA ASP A 918 -16.18 24.86 30.97
C ASP A 918 -17.33 25.77 30.51
N PHE A 919 -17.13 26.49 29.41
CA PHE A 919 -18.16 27.31 28.78
C PHE A 919 -19.41 26.49 28.40
N CYS A 920 -19.22 25.33 27.76
CA CYS A 920 -20.35 24.45 27.39
C CYS A 920 -21.10 23.91 28.62
N VAL A 921 -20.38 23.55 29.68
CA VAL A 921 -20.98 23.02 30.93
C VAL A 921 -21.78 24.10 31.66
N GLN A 922 -21.30 25.35 31.66
CA GLN A 922 -22.02 26.49 32.25
C GLN A 922 -23.38 26.73 31.58
N ALA A 923 -23.51 26.47 30.28
CA ALA A 923 -24.79 26.56 29.56
C ALA A 923 -25.90 25.67 30.15
N PHE A 924 -25.55 24.66 30.97
CA PHE A 924 -26.48 23.76 31.67
C PHE A 924 -26.57 24.02 33.18
N GLN A 925 -26.05 25.13 33.71
CA GLN A 925 -26.14 25.48 35.13
C GLN A 925 -27.25 26.52 35.36
N THR A 926 -28.52 26.09 35.39
CA THR A 926 -29.66 27.04 35.52
C THR A 926 -30.59 26.81 36.73
N ALA A 927 -30.29 25.88 37.65
CA ALA A 927 -31.12 25.65 38.83
C ALA A 927 -30.26 25.63 40.11
N SER A 928 -30.75 26.24 41.20
CA SER A 928 -30.09 26.17 42.51
C SER A 928 -30.08 24.73 43.03
N SER A 929 -29.16 24.38 43.95
CA SER A 929 -29.10 23.02 44.53
C SER A 929 -30.45 22.62 45.17
N GLU A 930 -31.15 23.59 45.76
CA GLU A 930 -32.46 23.39 46.39
C GLU A 930 -33.57 23.06 45.39
N GLU A 931 -33.56 23.69 44.21
CA GLU A 931 -34.52 23.40 43.12
C GLU A 931 -34.28 22.02 42.50
N GLN A 932 -33.01 21.61 42.38
CA GLN A 932 -32.64 20.29 41.87
C GLN A 932 -33.08 19.19 42.83
N ASP A 933 -32.84 19.37 44.13
CA ASP A 933 -33.25 18.42 45.17
C ASP A 933 -34.78 18.31 45.26
N ALA A 934 -35.51 19.43 45.12
CA ALA A 934 -36.97 19.45 45.11
C ALA A 934 -37.57 18.68 43.92
N VAL A 935 -37.00 18.83 42.72
CA VAL A 935 -37.42 18.09 41.52
C VAL A 935 -37.10 16.60 41.65
N MET A 936 -35.91 16.24 42.15
CA MET A 936 -35.53 14.84 42.35
C MET A 936 -36.37 14.14 43.41
N ALA A 937 -36.74 14.84 44.49
CA ALA A 937 -37.68 14.33 45.50
C ALA A 937 -39.06 14.02 44.89
N LYS A 938 -39.57 14.88 44.00
CA LYS A 938 -40.83 14.64 43.27
C LYS A 938 -40.74 13.44 42.32
N VAL A 939 -39.62 13.29 41.60
CA VAL A 939 -39.37 12.14 40.71
C VAL A 939 -39.30 10.83 41.50
N ALA A 940 -38.62 10.82 42.65
CA ALA A 940 -38.53 9.65 43.53
C ALA A 940 -39.91 9.27 44.13
N ALA A 941 -40.74 10.26 44.48
CA ALA A 941 -42.09 10.03 44.98
C ALA A 941 -43.02 9.38 43.93
N ILE A 942 -42.84 9.70 42.64
CA ILE A 942 -43.64 9.15 41.54
C ILE A 942 -43.17 7.74 41.16
N ASN A 943 -41.85 7.49 41.15
CA ASN A 943 -41.29 6.17 40.85
C ASN A 943 -41.56 5.11 41.93
N SER A 944 -41.84 5.51 43.18
CA SER A 944 -42.18 4.56 44.26
C SER A 944 -43.63 4.05 44.22
N GLN A 945 -44.51 4.65 43.38
CA GLN A 945 -45.94 4.32 43.36
C GLN A 945 -46.39 3.44 42.18
N ASN A 946 -45.65 3.30 41.07
CA ASN A 946 -46.08 2.49 39.93
C ASN A 946 -44.92 1.88 39.11
N GLY A 947 -45.05 0.59 38.78
CA GLY A 947 -44.17 -0.12 37.85
C GLY A 947 -44.21 0.43 36.42
N SER A 948 -43.05 0.37 35.77
CA SER A 948 -42.65 1.03 34.53
C SER A 948 -43.52 0.76 33.29
N GLU A 949 -44.26 1.79 32.84
CA GLU A 949 -44.36 2.28 31.45
C GLU A 949 -45.25 3.55 31.39
N ASN A 950 -46.23 3.67 32.30
CA ASN A 950 -47.07 4.88 32.44
C ASN A 950 -46.44 6.01 33.28
N ALA A 951 -45.35 5.73 34.00
CA ALA A 951 -44.72 6.68 34.92
C ALA A 951 -44.21 7.95 34.22
N MET A 952 -43.64 7.86 33.00
CA MET A 952 -43.04 9.03 32.34
C MET A 952 -44.08 10.03 31.81
N LYS A 953 -45.23 9.55 31.30
CA LYS A 953 -46.35 10.42 30.89
C LYS A 953 -47.01 11.10 32.09
N GLU A 954 -47.11 10.38 33.21
CA GLU A 954 -47.65 10.92 34.46
C GLU A 954 -46.68 11.94 35.10
N LEU A 955 -45.37 11.66 35.06
CA LEU A 955 -44.28 12.54 35.48
C LEU A 955 -44.30 13.84 34.68
N GLU A 956 -44.39 13.76 33.35
CA GLU A 956 -44.54 14.93 32.50
C GLU A 956 -45.79 15.72 32.88
N SER A 957 -46.96 15.09 33.04
CA SER A 957 -48.20 15.80 33.38
C SER A 957 -48.19 16.54 34.74
N LYS A 958 -47.37 16.07 35.70
CA LYS A 958 -47.34 16.58 37.09
C LYS A 958 -46.22 17.60 37.36
N LEU A 959 -45.24 17.73 36.48
CA LEU A 959 -44.16 18.72 36.59
C LEU A 959 -44.55 20.03 35.90
N SER A 960 -44.28 21.16 36.57
CA SER A 960 -44.41 22.49 35.96
C SER A 960 -43.44 22.66 34.78
N ALA A 961 -43.66 23.66 33.92
CA ALA A 961 -42.78 23.93 32.79
C ALA A 961 -41.31 24.16 33.22
N ASP A 962 -41.10 24.80 34.37
CA ASP A 962 -39.78 25.07 34.91
C ASP A 962 -39.17 23.84 35.60
N GLU A 963 -39.98 23.01 36.26
CA GLU A 963 -39.52 21.73 36.83
C GLU A 963 -39.15 20.71 35.76
N ARG A 964 -39.87 20.67 34.63
CA ARG A 964 -39.50 19.87 33.46
C ARG A 964 -38.16 20.33 32.89
N ARG A 965 -37.94 21.64 32.80
CA ARG A 965 -36.65 22.22 32.36
C ARG A 965 -35.51 21.84 33.32
N THR A 966 -35.73 21.90 34.63
CA THR A 966 -34.75 21.46 35.63
C THR A 966 -34.47 19.96 35.51
N LEU A 967 -35.49 19.13 35.29
CA LEU A 967 -35.31 17.69 35.05
C LEU A 967 -34.51 17.41 33.76
N THR A 968 -34.80 18.12 32.67
CA THR A 968 -34.03 18.03 31.41
C THR A 968 -32.57 18.44 31.63
N THR A 969 -32.33 19.43 32.49
CA THR A 969 -30.98 19.89 32.86
C THR A 969 -30.23 18.84 33.70
N ILE A 970 -30.90 18.18 34.65
CA ILE A 970 -30.35 17.07 35.43
C ILE A 970 -30.06 15.85 34.55
N GLN A 971 -30.96 15.53 33.61
CA GLN A 971 -30.75 14.46 32.63
C GLN A 971 -29.58 14.78 31.69
N ALA A 972 -29.42 16.03 31.26
CA ALA A 972 -28.26 16.46 30.48
C ALA A 972 -26.93 16.22 31.24
N ARG A 973 -26.91 16.43 32.57
CA ARG A 973 -25.76 16.08 33.42
C ARG A 973 -25.53 14.56 33.53
N GLN A 974 -26.59 13.74 33.57
CA GLN A 974 -26.47 12.27 33.61
C GLN A 974 -26.05 11.65 32.26
N ILE A 975 -26.25 12.36 31.15
CA ILE A 975 -25.79 11.96 29.81
C ILE A 975 -24.26 12.06 29.70
N ILE A 976 -23.64 12.97 30.45
CA ILE A 976 -22.19 13.05 30.63
C ILE A 976 -21.85 12.02 31.71
N ARG A 977 -21.09 10.95 31.40
CA ARG A 977 -20.80 9.93 32.41
C ARG A 977 -20.07 10.56 33.59
N SER A 978 -20.42 10.16 34.80
CA SER A 978 -19.73 10.57 36.02
C SER A 978 -18.22 10.27 35.98
N GLU A 979 -17.81 9.22 35.27
CA GLU A 979 -16.39 8.88 35.02
C GLU A 979 -15.70 9.86 34.04
N ASP A 980 -16.43 10.41 33.06
CA ASP A 980 -15.92 11.40 32.09
C ASP A 980 -15.74 12.79 32.74
N THR A 981 -16.55 13.12 33.76
CA THR A 981 -16.41 14.37 34.53
C THR A 981 -15.29 14.36 35.58
N MET A 982 -14.81 13.19 36.00
CA MET A 982 -13.82 13.09 37.09
C MET A 982 -12.36 13.31 36.65
N ASN A 983 -12.11 13.50 35.35
CA ASN A 983 -10.76 13.69 34.79
C ASN A 983 -10.71 14.82 33.74
N ILE A 984 -11.42 15.94 33.96
CA ILE A 984 -11.46 17.10 33.03
C ILE A 984 -10.04 17.58 32.64
N GLU A 985 -9.05 17.44 33.52
CA GLU A 985 -7.64 17.78 33.25
C GLU A 985 -6.97 16.87 32.20
N ASN A 986 -7.46 15.63 31.98
CA ASN A 986 -6.92 14.68 31.00
C ASN A 986 -7.49 14.86 29.58
N PHE A 987 -8.51 15.68 29.38
CA PHE A 987 -9.18 15.87 28.06
C PHE A 987 -8.42 16.72 27.06
N THR A 988 -7.16 17.05 27.34
CA THR A 988 -6.46 18.17 26.71
C THR A 988 -5.20 17.78 25.96
N ILE A 989 -4.76 16.51 26.02
CA ILE A 989 -3.66 15.99 25.21
C ILE A 989 -4.12 14.66 24.59
N ASP A 990 -3.63 14.33 23.39
CA ASP A 990 -3.62 12.96 22.87
C ASP A 990 -2.69 12.01 23.67
N VAL A 991 -2.47 12.30 24.96
CA VAL A 991 -1.78 11.42 25.92
C VAL A 991 -2.86 10.64 26.65
N ILE A 992 -3.24 9.52 26.07
CA ILE A 992 -4.16 8.57 26.68
C ILE A 992 -3.33 7.43 27.26
N ASP A 993 -3.52 7.16 28.55
CA ASP A 993 -2.77 6.11 29.27
C ASP A 993 -1.23 6.25 29.13
N GLY A 994 -0.74 7.50 29.11
CA GLY A 994 0.68 7.80 28.98
C GLY A 994 1.27 7.57 27.58
N MET A 995 0.43 7.41 26.55
CA MET A 995 0.85 7.16 25.18
C MET A 995 0.29 8.18 24.20
N VAL A 996 1.09 8.51 23.18
CA VAL A 996 0.75 9.43 22.09
C VAL A 996 0.78 8.73 20.73
N PRO A 997 0.02 9.21 19.73
CA PRO A 997 0.10 8.73 18.36
C PRO A 997 1.48 8.97 17.73
N ARG A 998 2.03 7.95 17.07
CA ARG A 998 3.19 8.05 16.16
C ARG A 998 2.68 7.88 14.73
N LEU A 999 2.49 8.98 13.97
CA LEU A 999 2.08 8.89 12.55
C LEU A 999 3.24 9.12 11.58
N GLU A 1000 4.23 8.25 11.68
CA GLU A 1000 5.31 8.17 10.72
C GLU A 1000 5.00 7.05 9.72
N ARG A 1001 5.15 7.34 8.42
CA ARG A 1001 4.94 6.32 7.37
C ARG A 1001 5.86 5.12 7.59
N SER A 1002 5.33 3.92 7.46
CA SER A 1002 6.01 2.64 7.78
C SER A 1002 6.33 2.46 9.27
N SER A 1003 5.90 3.38 10.12
CA SER A 1003 6.12 3.37 11.57
C SER A 1003 4.84 3.72 12.36
N LEU A 1004 3.65 3.64 11.74
CA LEU A 1004 2.38 3.97 12.41
C LEU A 1004 2.21 3.15 13.70
N GLY A 1005 1.88 3.79 14.82
CA GLY A 1005 1.69 3.12 16.11
C GLY A 1005 1.53 4.09 17.29
N LEU A 1006 1.83 3.63 18.50
CA LEU A 1006 1.82 4.45 19.72
C LEU A 1006 3.25 4.62 20.24
N ALA A 1007 3.50 5.71 20.97
CA ALA A 1007 4.77 5.95 21.66
C ALA A 1007 4.51 6.40 23.10
N ARG A 1008 5.38 6.04 24.03
CA ARG A 1008 5.29 6.54 25.41
C ARG A 1008 5.55 8.05 25.45
N PHE A 1009 4.70 8.77 26.17
CA PHE A 1009 4.86 10.19 26.42
C PHE A 1009 6.04 10.42 27.38
N VAL A 1010 6.97 11.29 27.00
CA VAL A 1010 8.10 11.71 27.84
C VAL A 1010 7.97 13.21 28.11
N PRO A 1011 7.70 13.64 29.36
CA PRO A 1011 7.63 15.06 29.71
C PRO A 1011 8.96 15.77 29.45
N LYS A 1012 8.89 17.01 28.95
CA LYS A 1012 10.05 17.85 28.52
C LYS A 1012 11.17 18.04 29.56
N ALA A 1013 10.96 17.73 30.85
CA ALA A 1013 11.98 17.89 31.90
C ALA A 1013 13.15 16.89 31.83
N GLN A 1014 13.12 15.89 30.93
CA GLN A 1014 14.17 14.86 30.79
C GLN A 1014 14.70 14.65 29.35
N ALA A 1015 14.37 15.53 28.39
CA ALA A 1015 14.92 15.44 27.03
C ALA A 1015 16.36 16.02 26.94
N SER A 1016 17.21 15.35 26.17
CA SER A 1016 18.68 15.43 26.14
C SER A 1016 19.32 16.80 25.82
N SER A 1017 20.64 16.89 26.04
CA SER A 1017 21.55 18.04 25.82
C SER A 1017 21.53 18.67 24.41
N GLU A 1018 20.87 18.04 23.44
CA GLU A 1018 20.78 18.50 22.06
C GLU A 1018 19.78 19.67 21.90
N ASP A 1019 18.71 19.69 22.68
CA ASP A 1019 17.70 20.77 22.66
C ASP A 1019 18.23 22.07 23.29
N GLY A 1020 19.10 21.95 24.30
CA GLY A 1020 19.83 23.09 24.87
C GLY A 1020 20.78 23.75 23.85
N LEU A 1021 21.29 22.99 22.88
CA LEU A 1021 22.14 23.50 21.80
C LEU A 1021 21.32 24.23 20.72
N ARG A 1022 20.08 23.84 20.48
CA ARG A 1022 19.19 24.50 19.49
C ARG A 1022 18.65 25.82 20.03
N ALA A 1023 18.31 25.86 21.32
CA ALA A 1023 17.89 27.07 22.02
C ALA A 1023 19.02 28.12 22.05
N SER A 1024 20.28 27.71 22.24
CA SER A 1024 21.42 28.64 22.16
C SER A 1024 21.74 29.12 20.74
N LEU A 1025 21.28 28.40 19.72
CA LEU A 1025 21.43 28.75 18.30
C LEU A 1025 20.20 29.49 17.71
N GLY A 1026 19.17 29.79 18.51
CA GLY A 1026 17.97 30.50 18.05
C GLY A 1026 17.15 29.76 16.99
N LEU A 1027 17.30 28.43 16.91
CA LEU A 1027 16.56 27.60 15.96
C LEU A 1027 15.20 27.20 16.55
N PRO A 1028 14.11 27.19 15.76
CA PRO A 1028 12.78 26.79 16.25
C PRO A 1028 12.78 25.34 16.78
N GLU A 1029 12.03 25.13 17.86
CA GLU A 1029 11.88 23.83 18.53
C GLU A 1029 11.25 22.78 17.59
N LYS A 1030 11.74 21.53 17.64
CA LYS A 1030 11.06 20.40 17.02
C LYS A 1030 9.96 19.90 17.98
N GLN A 1031 8.71 20.29 17.75
CA GLN A 1031 7.57 19.59 18.34
C GLN A 1031 7.11 18.48 17.39
N ASN A 1032 7.24 17.22 17.84
CA ASN A 1032 6.69 16.07 17.13
C ASN A 1032 5.17 16.16 17.16
N SER A 1033 4.59 16.17 15.97
CA SER A 1033 3.15 16.18 15.76
C SER A 1033 2.72 14.83 15.23
N ILE A 1034 1.46 14.53 15.51
CA ILE A 1034 0.67 13.51 14.86
C ILE A 1034 0.77 13.64 13.32
N PHE A 1035 0.85 14.83 12.73
CA PHE A 1035 0.97 15.00 11.27
C PHE A 1035 2.28 15.67 10.84
N SER A 1036 3.44 15.22 11.33
CA SER A 1036 4.73 15.64 10.75
C SER A 1036 4.99 14.89 9.44
N TYR A 1037 4.80 15.59 8.34
CA TYR A 1037 5.29 15.20 7.02
C TYR A 1037 6.72 15.65 6.81
#